data_AF-W8LAH7-F1
#
_entry.id   AF-W8LAH7-F1
#
_cell.length_a   1.000
_cell.length_b   1.000
_cell.length_c   1.000
_cell.angle_alpha   90.00
_cell.angle_beta   90.00
_cell.angle_gamma   90.00
#
_symmetry.space_group_name_H-M   'P 1'
#
loop_
_entity.id
_entity.type
_entity.pdbx_description
1 polymer ?
#
loop_
_entity_poly.entity_id
_entity_poly.type
_entity_poly.pdbx_seq_one_letter_code
_entity_poly.pdbx_strand_id
1 'polypeptide(L)'
;MPTTGDTVLVGVVDGHFNTRHVELVGSVQDTWNLLTQDRDVTTPRAGQDGVPNHGTPVASLVAGRTTGTARDARLFLVRATDSNQAFASTLAEGVEKSIDQGARVVSLSFAVPPAALAGTSSTTAPLADRIQEVTYTPAQGTPVTVGTALVISAGNTAASLSDQRFYYNPTDRDQRRLMERTILAGGSSGTSRAAQSSYPGEREDLQARFLLAPFSSRAADGTTDDGYLTLRGTSGSTPLIAGMLAELMSRWPHLTAPTATRHLLDTADRGSPLFDRNDCGESGTVNCGAYYMGRGLADLDAALRPRGELAVATGLSVEGASVPVRQSWSAWSQAFGGELAGLEEGTRGLVGFDTLGRDYTLHTADSHQPLRTHARRLTDRMEAQLQRGRLEPALHAQVTPRVSMTSRFDPSGELQAGRLHAELDGLAVSAFTARDELEDLPGDFGAQPHGMATLTHTGGDLAYHLQERTGLSADLRMAQGLNLHTRFWSGSADRSAGQALQGRALSTYRSRHHDVGISYAAGDHTLLSLTLGQRRESGGLLGSVGSGAFNMDGGTRLNTARAGVDIQLNDHFGLWGRYERGFVRFPEGGGLLRSLNDVQTQQAGLGLHWRADDAHQGFFSLAQPLRVESGQAAFDIPVGRTLEGSVIRERRQVPLTPTGRQTDIELGYAFSPSPTRRLEFNVLHVLEPDHVRTAPADTAVLTRYGRRF
;
A
#
# COMPACT_ATOMS: atom_id res chain seq x y z
N MET A 1 -5.03 -11.34 5.48
CA MET A 1 -5.18 -11.93 6.84
C MET A 1 -3.89 -11.61 7.59
N PRO A 2 -3.95 -11.07 8.81
CA PRO A 2 -2.73 -10.87 9.61
C PRO A 2 -2.05 -12.21 9.87
N THR A 3 -0.73 -12.17 10.01
CA THR A 3 0.08 -13.24 10.60
C THR A 3 -0.46 -13.57 11.99
N THR A 4 -0.53 -14.87 12.32
CA THR A 4 -1.01 -15.45 13.59
C THR A 4 -0.76 -14.53 14.81
N GLY A 5 -1.83 -14.06 15.45
CA GLY A 5 -1.75 -13.23 16.65
C GLY A 5 -1.22 -14.00 17.86
N ASP A 6 -0.72 -13.27 18.85
CA ASP A 6 -0.19 -13.87 20.08
C ASP A 6 -1.33 -14.29 21.01
N THR A 7 -1.19 -15.45 21.63
CA THR A 7 -2.18 -15.95 22.58
C THR A 7 -2.35 -15.03 23.79
N VAL A 8 -3.56 -14.53 24.02
CA VAL A 8 -3.91 -13.68 25.16
C VAL A 8 -4.49 -14.53 26.30
N LEU A 9 -3.99 -14.33 27.52
CA LEU A 9 -4.58 -14.89 28.74
C LEU A 9 -5.71 -14.00 29.27
N VAL A 10 -6.88 -14.60 29.49
CA VAL A 10 -8.06 -13.96 30.07
C VAL A 10 -8.37 -14.59 31.43
N GLY A 11 -8.39 -13.78 32.48
CA GLY A 11 -8.87 -14.18 33.81
C GLY A 11 -10.40 -14.19 33.84
N VAL A 12 -11.01 -15.28 34.28
CA VAL A 12 -12.46 -15.35 34.50
C VAL A 12 -12.69 -15.56 35.99
N VAL A 13 -13.13 -14.52 36.67
CA VAL A 13 -13.40 -14.55 38.11
C VAL A 13 -14.90 -14.72 38.30
N ASP A 14 -15.31 -15.94 38.63
CA ASP A 14 -16.71 -16.35 38.72
C ASP A 14 -16.92 -17.41 39.82
N GLY A 15 -18.04 -18.10 39.81
CA GLY A 15 -18.30 -19.25 40.64
C GLY A 15 -17.68 -20.53 40.09
N HIS A 16 -18.46 -21.61 40.06
CA HIS A 16 -17.99 -22.93 39.68
C HIS A 16 -17.64 -23.06 38.19
N PHE A 17 -16.63 -23.89 37.87
CA PHE A 17 -16.20 -24.17 36.50
C PHE A 17 -16.07 -25.67 36.25
N ASN A 18 -16.67 -26.18 35.17
CA ASN A 18 -16.43 -27.51 34.63
C ASN A 18 -15.38 -27.41 33.51
N THR A 19 -14.13 -27.69 33.85
CA THR A 19 -13.00 -27.62 32.92
C THR A 19 -12.94 -28.76 31.90
N ARG A 20 -13.78 -29.80 32.07
CA ARG A 20 -13.88 -30.93 31.13
C ARG A 20 -14.88 -30.69 30.01
N HIS A 21 -15.63 -29.59 30.06
CA HIS A 21 -16.59 -29.26 29.03
C HIS A 21 -15.91 -29.11 27.66
N VAL A 22 -16.49 -29.66 26.58
CA VAL A 22 -15.88 -29.68 25.23
C VAL A 22 -15.47 -28.31 24.71
N GLU A 23 -16.22 -27.27 25.09
CA GLU A 23 -15.92 -25.86 24.76
C GLU A 23 -14.64 -25.34 25.44
N LEU A 24 -14.28 -25.84 26.63
CA LEU A 24 -13.18 -25.32 27.45
C LEU A 24 -11.90 -26.17 27.39
N VAL A 25 -12.02 -27.43 26.96
CA VAL A 25 -10.86 -28.31 26.77
C VAL A 25 -9.89 -27.69 25.76
N GLY A 26 -8.66 -27.44 26.20
CA GLY A 26 -7.58 -26.84 25.41
C GLY A 26 -7.40 -25.33 25.61
N SER A 27 -8.44 -24.59 26.04
CA SER A 27 -8.32 -23.14 26.32
C SER A 27 -7.93 -22.85 27.77
N VAL A 28 -8.30 -23.69 28.74
CA VAL A 28 -7.89 -23.51 30.14
C VAL A 28 -6.38 -23.68 30.32
N GLN A 29 -5.71 -22.67 30.89
CA GLN A 29 -4.29 -22.68 31.20
C GLN A 29 -4.02 -23.11 32.63
N ASP A 30 -4.68 -22.47 33.59
CA ASP A 30 -4.57 -22.82 35.00
C ASP A 30 -5.86 -22.38 35.72
N THR A 31 -6.00 -22.82 36.97
CA THR A 31 -7.19 -22.56 37.79
C THR A 31 -6.79 -22.23 39.22
N TRP A 32 -7.61 -21.43 39.90
CA TRP A 32 -7.41 -21.09 41.30
C TRP A 32 -8.75 -20.99 42.02
N ASN A 33 -8.85 -21.60 43.19
CA ASN A 33 -10.03 -21.55 44.03
C ASN A 33 -9.72 -20.72 45.28
N LEU A 34 -10.30 -19.52 45.37
CA LEU A 34 -10.12 -18.61 46.52
C LEU A 34 -10.77 -19.16 47.80
N LEU A 35 -11.69 -20.11 47.67
CA LEU A 35 -12.49 -20.66 48.75
C LEU A 35 -11.80 -21.79 49.51
N THR A 36 -10.92 -22.52 48.83
CA THR A 36 -10.15 -23.65 49.38
C THR A 36 -8.65 -23.42 49.29
N GLN A 37 -8.21 -22.38 48.57
CA GLN A 37 -6.81 -22.01 48.36
C GLN A 37 -6.02 -23.12 47.63
N ASP A 38 -6.66 -23.75 46.64
CA ASP A 38 -6.09 -24.79 45.77
C ASP A 38 -6.46 -24.55 44.29
N ARG A 39 -6.21 -25.54 43.42
CA ARG A 39 -6.53 -25.46 41.98
C ARG A 39 -7.90 -26.05 41.61
N ASP A 40 -8.62 -26.63 42.55
CA ASP A 40 -9.88 -27.32 42.27
C ASP A 40 -11.04 -26.33 42.18
N VAL A 41 -11.43 -26.00 40.95
CA VAL A 41 -12.59 -25.15 40.65
C VAL A 41 -13.85 -25.94 40.27
N THR A 42 -13.76 -27.29 40.30
CA THR A 42 -14.74 -28.25 39.75
C THR A 42 -15.49 -29.04 40.81
N THR A 43 -15.02 -29.09 42.05
CA THR A 43 -15.71 -29.86 43.11
C THR A 43 -16.68 -28.98 43.89
N PRO A 44 -17.98 -29.33 43.98
CA PRO A 44 -18.92 -28.63 44.86
C PRO A 44 -18.49 -28.75 46.33
N ARG A 45 -18.71 -27.71 47.15
CA ARG A 45 -18.40 -27.82 48.58
C ARG A 45 -19.33 -28.84 49.26
N ALA A 46 -18.79 -29.61 50.20
CA ALA A 46 -19.56 -30.61 50.95
C ALA A 46 -20.76 -29.95 51.67
N GLY A 47 -21.97 -30.48 51.42
CA GLY A 47 -23.21 -29.99 52.03
C GLY A 47 -23.97 -28.91 51.24
N GLN A 48 -23.57 -28.60 50.00
CA GLN A 48 -24.37 -27.78 49.08
C GLN A 48 -25.18 -28.63 48.11
N ASP A 49 -26.50 -28.38 48.04
CA ASP A 49 -27.38 -28.98 47.04
C ASP A 49 -27.31 -28.21 45.71
N GLY A 50 -26.79 -28.87 44.67
CA GLY A 50 -26.65 -28.32 43.33
C GLY A 50 -25.35 -27.54 43.11
N VAL A 51 -24.80 -27.64 41.90
CA VAL A 51 -23.59 -26.92 41.49
C VAL A 51 -23.99 -25.57 40.89
N PRO A 52 -23.51 -24.43 41.41
CA PRO A 52 -23.80 -23.13 40.80
C PRO A 52 -23.32 -23.07 39.34
N ASN A 53 -24.24 -23.16 38.39
CA ASN A 53 -23.94 -23.24 36.96
C ASN A 53 -23.86 -21.85 36.32
N HIS A 54 -22.82 -21.07 36.68
CA HIS A 54 -22.62 -19.72 36.16
C HIS A 54 -21.23 -19.53 35.53
N GLY A 55 -20.16 -19.98 36.20
CA GLY A 55 -18.79 -19.77 35.73
C GLY A 55 -18.46 -20.48 34.41
N THR A 56 -18.89 -21.74 34.22
CA THR A 56 -18.69 -22.47 32.95
C THR A 56 -19.34 -21.76 31.74
N PRO A 57 -20.63 -21.36 31.79
CA PRO A 57 -21.23 -20.53 30.75
C PRO A 57 -20.40 -19.27 30.44
N VAL A 58 -20.00 -18.52 31.46
CA VAL A 58 -19.23 -17.26 31.32
C VAL A 58 -17.89 -17.52 30.63
N ALA A 59 -17.13 -18.50 31.10
CA ALA A 59 -15.84 -18.87 30.51
C ALA A 59 -15.97 -19.28 29.03
N SER A 60 -17.04 -20.00 28.69
CA SER A 60 -17.28 -20.46 27.31
C SER A 60 -17.59 -19.33 26.33
N LEU A 61 -18.15 -18.21 26.79
CA LEU A 61 -18.40 -17.04 25.94
C LEU A 61 -17.13 -16.23 25.66
N VAL A 62 -16.11 -16.37 26.51
CA VAL A 62 -14.78 -15.80 26.26
C VAL A 62 -14.05 -16.61 25.19
N ALA A 63 -13.73 -17.87 25.49
CA ALA A 63 -12.80 -18.68 24.69
C ALA A 63 -13.32 -20.11 24.40
N GLY A 64 -14.64 -20.30 24.36
CA GLY A 64 -15.24 -21.53 23.89
C GLY A 64 -14.92 -21.79 22.41
N ARG A 65 -14.68 -23.05 22.05
CA ARG A 65 -14.40 -23.48 20.66
C ARG A 65 -15.45 -22.99 19.65
N THR A 66 -16.72 -23.00 20.02
CA THR A 66 -17.84 -22.57 19.16
C THR A 66 -18.58 -21.37 19.72
N THR A 67 -18.60 -21.20 21.04
CA THR A 67 -19.32 -20.11 21.72
C THR A 67 -18.46 -18.88 22.02
N GLY A 68 -17.13 -19.02 21.96
CA GLY A 68 -16.18 -17.99 22.36
C GLY A 68 -16.04 -16.87 21.34
N THR A 69 -15.87 -15.65 21.86
CA THR A 69 -15.53 -14.47 21.05
C THR A 69 -14.04 -14.42 20.69
N ALA A 70 -13.15 -14.89 21.57
CA ALA A 70 -11.71 -15.02 21.31
C ALA A 70 -11.29 -16.49 21.45
N ARG A 71 -11.41 -17.25 20.36
CA ARG A 71 -11.25 -18.71 20.36
C ARG A 71 -9.83 -19.18 20.63
N ASP A 72 -8.84 -18.34 20.29
CA ASP A 72 -7.42 -18.62 20.50
C ASP A 72 -6.92 -18.11 21.87
N ALA A 73 -7.78 -17.49 22.68
CA ALA A 73 -7.41 -17.03 24.02
C ALA A 73 -7.26 -18.20 24.99
N ARG A 74 -6.37 -18.04 25.97
CA ARG A 74 -6.23 -18.94 27.11
C ARG A 74 -6.99 -18.40 28.30
N LEU A 75 -7.47 -19.30 29.16
CA LEU A 75 -8.27 -18.95 30.33
C LEU A 75 -7.50 -19.25 31.62
N PHE A 76 -7.52 -18.29 32.54
CA PHE A 76 -7.21 -18.51 33.94
C PHE A 76 -8.52 -18.42 34.74
N LEU A 77 -9.01 -19.54 35.26
CA LEU A 77 -10.31 -19.59 35.91
C LEU A 77 -10.15 -19.42 37.42
N VAL A 78 -10.79 -18.41 37.98
CA VAL A 78 -10.73 -18.10 39.41
C VAL A 78 -12.10 -18.27 40.04
N ARG A 79 -12.27 -19.30 40.86
CA ARG A 79 -13.49 -19.52 41.64
C ARG A 79 -13.46 -18.64 42.88
N ALA A 80 -14.33 -17.63 42.90
CA ALA A 80 -14.43 -16.63 43.95
C ALA A 80 -15.59 -16.88 44.92
N THR A 81 -16.61 -17.64 44.52
CA THR A 81 -17.82 -17.86 45.33
C THR A 81 -18.53 -19.16 44.94
N ASP A 82 -19.34 -19.66 45.87
CA ASP A 82 -20.29 -20.77 45.63
C ASP A 82 -21.73 -20.27 45.55
N SER A 83 -21.91 -18.95 45.43
CA SER A 83 -23.22 -18.32 45.33
C SER A 83 -23.24 -17.33 44.16
N ASN A 84 -24.39 -16.72 43.89
CA ASN A 84 -24.50 -15.67 42.88
C ASN A 84 -24.01 -14.30 43.40
N GLN A 85 -23.34 -14.25 44.54
CA GLN A 85 -22.81 -13.03 45.16
C GLN A 85 -21.37 -13.26 45.65
N ALA A 86 -20.56 -12.20 45.63
CA ALA A 86 -19.19 -12.21 46.14
C ALA A 86 -18.86 -10.86 46.79
N PHE A 87 -18.01 -10.89 47.82
CA PHE A 87 -17.50 -9.66 48.42
C PHE A 87 -16.49 -8.99 47.49
N ALA A 88 -16.48 -7.65 47.49
CA ALA A 88 -15.54 -6.86 46.67
C ALA A 88 -14.07 -7.22 46.94
N SER A 89 -13.72 -7.55 48.20
CA SER A 89 -12.37 -8.01 48.56
C SER A 89 -11.98 -9.34 47.88
N THR A 90 -12.89 -10.31 47.82
CA THR A 90 -12.67 -11.60 47.15
C THR A 90 -12.57 -11.43 45.64
N LEU A 91 -13.39 -10.54 45.06
CA LEU A 91 -13.31 -10.21 43.64
C LEU A 91 -11.98 -9.52 43.31
N ALA A 92 -11.54 -8.57 44.14
CA ALA A 92 -10.24 -7.91 43.99
C ALA A 92 -9.09 -8.92 44.07
N GLU A 93 -9.11 -9.85 45.03
CA GLU A 93 -8.12 -10.94 45.12
C GLU A 93 -8.12 -11.82 43.86
N GLY A 94 -9.30 -12.10 43.27
CA GLY A 94 -9.39 -12.85 42.03
C GLY A 94 -8.81 -12.12 40.82
N VAL A 95 -8.99 -10.80 40.74
CA VAL A 95 -8.34 -9.96 39.73
C VAL A 95 -6.82 -9.98 39.95
N GLU A 96 -6.36 -9.85 41.20
CA GLU A 96 -4.94 -9.91 41.56
C GLU A 96 -4.29 -11.23 41.16
N LYS A 97 -4.93 -12.36 41.44
CA LYS A 97 -4.45 -13.67 40.98
C LYS A 97 -4.38 -13.76 39.46
N SER A 98 -5.32 -13.13 38.76
CA SER A 98 -5.29 -13.09 37.29
C SER A 98 -4.13 -12.24 36.78
N ILE A 99 -3.84 -11.11 37.42
CA ILE A 99 -2.67 -10.27 37.13
C ILE A 99 -1.37 -11.03 37.39
N ASP A 100 -1.28 -11.80 38.48
CA ASP A 100 -0.12 -12.63 38.82
C ASP A 100 0.21 -13.66 37.72
N GLN A 101 -0.82 -14.17 37.03
CA GLN A 101 -0.67 -15.08 35.89
C GLN A 101 -0.40 -14.36 34.56
N GLY A 102 -0.38 -13.03 34.54
CA GLY A 102 -0.19 -12.22 33.34
C GLY A 102 -1.44 -12.03 32.49
N ALA A 103 -2.64 -12.15 33.08
CA ALA A 103 -3.89 -11.94 32.35
C ALA A 103 -3.99 -10.50 31.80
N ARG A 104 -4.20 -10.38 30.50
CA ARG A 104 -4.36 -9.08 29.80
C ARG A 104 -5.78 -8.54 29.89
N VAL A 105 -6.74 -9.43 30.07
CA VAL A 105 -8.16 -9.09 30.26
C VAL A 105 -8.68 -9.90 31.43
N VAL A 106 -9.52 -9.29 32.27
CA VAL A 106 -10.24 -9.98 33.34
C VAL A 106 -11.73 -9.74 33.18
N SER A 107 -12.50 -10.82 33.12
CA SER A 107 -13.97 -10.83 33.09
C SER A 107 -14.50 -11.01 34.50
N LEU A 108 -15.24 -10.00 34.99
CA LEU A 108 -15.97 -10.01 36.24
C LEU A 108 -17.47 -9.96 35.96
N SER A 109 -18.13 -11.11 35.96
CA SER A 109 -19.58 -11.21 35.76
C SER A 109 -20.39 -10.95 37.04
N PHE A 110 -19.89 -10.01 37.87
CA PHE A 110 -20.54 -9.49 39.07
C PHE A 110 -20.73 -7.98 38.96
N ALA A 111 -21.83 -7.45 39.49
CA ALA A 111 -22.07 -6.01 39.54
C ALA A 111 -21.36 -5.42 40.76
N VAL A 112 -20.13 -4.92 40.56
CA VAL A 112 -19.30 -4.33 41.61
C VAL A 112 -18.80 -2.94 41.18
N PRO A 113 -18.95 -1.90 42.02
CA PRO A 113 -18.38 -0.58 41.71
C PRO A 113 -16.86 -0.64 41.59
N PRO A 114 -16.23 -0.08 40.53
CA PRO A 114 -14.78 0.00 40.42
C PRO A 114 -14.12 0.64 41.66
N ALA A 115 -14.77 1.63 42.28
CA ALA A 115 -14.26 2.25 43.51
C ALA A 115 -14.13 1.26 44.68
N ALA A 116 -15.00 0.25 44.78
CA ALA A 116 -14.91 -0.78 45.81
C ALA A 116 -13.74 -1.74 45.57
N LEU A 117 -13.27 -1.85 44.32
CA LEU A 117 -12.09 -2.64 43.94
C LEU A 117 -10.78 -1.82 44.06
N ALA A 118 -10.80 -0.52 43.76
CA ALA A 118 -9.59 0.29 43.60
C ALA A 118 -8.66 0.30 44.83
N GLY A 119 -9.24 0.39 46.04
CA GLY A 119 -8.49 0.41 47.30
C GLY A 119 -8.44 -0.92 48.04
N THR A 120 -9.04 -1.98 47.50
CA THR A 120 -8.98 -3.32 48.10
C THR A 120 -7.84 -4.12 47.48
N SER A 121 -7.04 -4.75 48.32
CA SER A 121 -5.90 -5.56 47.89
C SER A 121 -5.63 -6.65 48.92
N SER A 122 -5.26 -7.84 48.44
CA SER A 122 -4.73 -8.92 49.29
C SER A 122 -3.21 -8.78 49.53
N THR A 123 -2.60 -7.75 48.92
CA THR A 123 -1.16 -7.46 48.94
C THR A 123 -0.86 -6.10 49.59
N THR A 124 0.41 -5.68 49.62
CA THR A 124 0.83 -4.36 50.14
C THR A 124 0.55 -3.18 49.19
N ALA A 125 0.18 -3.44 47.92
CA ALA A 125 -0.07 -2.41 46.91
C ALA A 125 -1.56 -2.38 46.49
N PRO A 126 -2.19 -1.21 46.29
CA PRO A 126 -3.57 -1.12 45.82
C PRO A 126 -3.76 -1.78 44.44
N LEU A 127 -4.93 -2.37 44.18
CA LEU A 127 -5.24 -2.99 42.88
C LEU A 127 -5.05 -2.03 41.69
N ALA A 128 -5.31 -0.74 41.90
CA ALA A 128 -5.09 0.30 40.89
C ALA A 128 -3.63 0.45 40.41
N ASP A 129 -2.66 0.09 41.25
CA ASP A 129 -1.25 0.03 40.87
C ASP A 129 -0.94 -1.31 40.19
N ARG A 130 -1.43 -2.41 40.76
CA ARG A 130 -1.26 -3.78 40.24
C ARG A 130 -1.77 -4.00 38.82
N ILE A 131 -2.93 -3.44 38.49
CA ILE A 131 -3.55 -3.60 37.16
C ILE A 131 -2.72 -2.98 36.01
N GLN A 132 -1.69 -2.21 36.35
CA GLN A 132 -0.78 -1.62 35.37
C GLN A 132 0.47 -2.46 35.16
N GLU A 133 0.78 -3.40 36.06
CA GLU A 133 2.08 -4.08 36.14
C GLU A 133 2.29 -5.16 35.08
N VAL A 134 1.23 -5.69 34.46
CA VAL A 134 1.37 -6.74 33.45
C VAL A 134 2.24 -6.26 32.31
N THR A 135 3.36 -6.95 32.14
CA THR A 135 4.28 -6.78 31.02
C THR A 135 4.00 -7.84 29.97
N TYR A 136 4.06 -7.45 28.71
CA TYR A 136 4.07 -8.37 27.60
C TYR A 136 5.53 -8.55 27.16
N THR A 137 6.00 -9.79 27.15
CA THR A 137 7.37 -10.14 26.73
C THR A 137 7.30 -10.82 25.37
N PRO A 138 7.78 -10.18 24.29
CA PRO A 138 7.79 -10.81 22.98
C PRO A 138 8.86 -11.91 22.93
N ALA A 139 8.75 -12.83 21.97
CA ALA A 139 9.79 -13.84 21.72
C ALA A 139 11.16 -13.20 21.41
N GLN A 140 11.18 -11.98 20.86
CA GLN A 140 12.35 -11.16 20.59
C GLN A 140 12.02 -9.68 20.86
N GLY A 141 12.78 -9.00 21.71
CA GLY A 141 12.57 -7.58 22.06
C GLY A 141 12.63 -7.29 23.56
N THR A 142 12.20 -6.09 23.97
CA THR A 142 12.15 -5.71 25.38
C THR A 142 10.72 -5.90 25.89
N PRO A 143 10.53 -6.34 27.15
CA PRO A 143 9.20 -6.35 27.76
C PRO A 143 8.61 -4.94 27.78
N VAL A 144 7.33 -4.80 27.42
CA VAL A 144 6.59 -3.54 27.54
C VAL A 144 5.44 -3.67 28.53
N THR A 145 5.22 -2.63 29.32
CA THR A 145 4.10 -2.56 30.25
C THR A 145 2.80 -2.29 29.48
N VAL A 146 1.89 -3.26 29.50
CA VAL A 146 0.60 -3.21 28.78
C VAL A 146 -0.59 -3.13 29.73
N GLY A 147 -0.42 -3.65 30.94
CA GLY A 147 -1.44 -3.75 31.98
C GLY A 147 -2.61 -4.66 31.59
N THR A 148 -3.63 -4.66 32.45
CA THR A 148 -4.82 -5.51 32.34
C THR A 148 -6.07 -4.67 32.12
N ALA A 149 -6.92 -5.09 31.19
CA ALA A 149 -8.27 -4.54 31.01
C ALA A 149 -9.27 -5.28 31.88
N LEU A 150 -10.22 -4.55 32.45
CA LEU A 150 -11.25 -5.11 33.32
C LEU A 150 -12.61 -4.96 32.64
N VAL A 151 -13.43 -6.01 32.63
CA VAL A 151 -14.82 -5.93 32.17
C VAL A 151 -15.72 -6.34 33.30
N ILE A 152 -16.62 -5.45 33.70
CA ILE A 152 -17.50 -5.63 34.87
C ILE A 152 -18.96 -5.60 34.39
N SER A 153 -19.77 -6.56 34.83
CA SER A 153 -21.20 -6.54 34.51
C SER A 153 -21.91 -5.33 35.14
N ALA A 154 -22.83 -4.70 34.41
CA ALA A 154 -23.62 -3.60 34.92
C ALA A 154 -24.72 -4.04 35.91
N GLY A 155 -25.09 -5.32 35.91
CA GLY A 155 -26.18 -5.85 36.73
C GLY A 155 -27.53 -5.92 35.99
N ASN A 156 -28.49 -6.60 36.60
CA ASN A 156 -29.76 -7.00 35.98
C ASN A 156 -30.99 -6.42 36.71
N THR A 157 -30.87 -5.23 37.29
CA THR A 157 -31.93 -4.60 38.10
C THR A 157 -32.72 -3.53 37.33
N ALA A 158 -32.46 -3.37 36.03
CA ALA A 158 -33.03 -2.31 35.19
C ALA A 158 -32.84 -0.89 35.75
N ALA A 159 -31.83 -0.69 36.61
CA ALA A 159 -31.62 0.57 37.32
C ALA A 159 -30.47 1.38 36.71
N SER A 160 -30.53 2.69 36.93
CA SER A 160 -29.44 3.62 36.65
C SER A 160 -28.26 3.35 37.59
N LEU A 161 -27.07 3.16 37.03
CA LEU A 161 -25.82 3.08 37.80
C LEU A 161 -25.50 4.41 38.48
N SER A 162 -25.98 5.54 37.93
CA SER A 162 -25.85 6.85 38.58
C SER A 162 -26.60 6.90 39.92
N ASP A 163 -27.70 6.17 40.05
CA ASP A 163 -28.61 6.26 41.22
C ASP A 163 -28.27 5.21 42.29
N GLN A 164 -27.66 4.10 41.89
CA GLN A 164 -27.34 2.97 42.78
C GLN A 164 -26.11 3.19 43.70
N ARG A 165 -25.68 4.44 43.93
CA ARG A 165 -24.39 4.75 44.58
C ARG A 165 -23.25 3.90 44.01
N PHE A 166 -23.22 3.70 42.68
CA PHE A 166 -22.05 3.20 41.96
C PHE A 166 -21.00 4.33 41.93
N TYR A 167 -20.56 4.70 43.14
CA TYR A 167 -19.76 5.87 43.42
C TYR A 167 -18.39 5.67 42.78
N TYR A 168 -17.94 6.71 42.12
CA TYR A 168 -16.59 6.82 41.62
C TYR A 168 -16.19 8.28 41.78
N ASN A 169 -15.00 8.49 42.34
CA ASN A 169 -14.42 9.80 42.51
C ASN A 169 -13.40 10.04 41.37
N PRO A 170 -13.72 10.83 40.34
CA PRO A 170 -12.79 11.12 39.23
C PRO A 170 -11.52 11.86 39.68
N THR A 171 -11.56 12.49 40.86
CA THR A 171 -10.40 13.19 41.43
C THR A 171 -9.46 12.25 42.18
N ASP A 172 -9.93 11.06 42.55
CA ASP A 172 -9.10 10.03 43.18
C ASP A 172 -8.22 9.35 42.12
N ARG A 173 -6.91 9.32 42.38
CA ARG A 173 -5.91 8.79 41.45
C ARG A 173 -6.15 7.32 41.13
N ASP A 174 -6.44 6.50 42.14
CA ASP A 174 -6.48 5.04 42.03
C ASP A 174 -7.76 4.60 41.35
N GLN A 175 -8.89 5.21 41.74
CA GLN A 175 -10.15 4.97 41.07
C GLN A 175 -10.07 5.36 39.59
N ARG A 176 -9.50 6.54 39.26
CA ARG A 176 -9.35 6.98 37.87
C ARG A 176 -8.49 6.02 37.04
N ARG A 177 -7.35 5.58 37.57
CA ARG A 177 -6.46 4.60 36.90
C ARG A 177 -7.17 3.28 36.61
N LEU A 178 -7.98 2.79 37.54
CA LEU A 178 -8.78 1.59 37.35
C LEU A 178 -9.89 1.80 36.30
N MET A 179 -10.61 2.92 36.40
CA MET A 179 -11.69 3.27 35.48
C MET A 179 -11.18 3.46 34.05
N GLU A 180 -9.98 4.01 33.86
CA GLU A 180 -9.31 4.13 32.55
C GLU A 180 -9.11 2.79 31.83
N ARG A 181 -9.17 1.66 32.54
CA ARG A 181 -8.99 0.28 32.04
C ARG A 181 -10.26 -0.58 32.11
N THR A 182 -11.36 -0.03 32.60
CA THR A 182 -12.58 -0.78 32.88
C THR A 182 -13.68 -0.55 31.82
N ILE A 183 -14.33 -1.59 31.32
CA ILE A 183 -15.59 -1.47 30.57
C ILE A 183 -16.73 -1.99 31.45
N LEU A 184 -17.80 -1.20 31.56
CA LEU A 184 -19.04 -1.59 32.21
C LEU A 184 -19.96 -2.22 31.16
N ALA A 185 -20.21 -3.52 31.29
CA ALA A 185 -20.94 -4.32 30.32
C ALA A 185 -22.44 -4.33 30.62
N GLY A 186 -23.21 -3.65 29.78
CA GLY A 186 -24.66 -3.81 29.73
C GLY A 186 -25.09 -4.84 28.68
N GLY A 187 -26.36 -5.23 28.73
CA GLY A 187 -26.92 -6.18 27.77
C GLY A 187 -27.89 -5.56 26.79
N SER A 188 -27.79 -5.95 25.52
CA SER A 188 -28.66 -5.54 24.44
C SER A 188 -29.71 -6.59 24.08
N SER A 189 -30.81 -6.11 23.50
CA SER A 189 -31.82 -6.90 22.80
C SER A 189 -32.06 -6.24 21.44
N GLY A 190 -31.45 -6.77 20.38
CA GLY A 190 -31.38 -6.09 19.10
C GLY A 190 -30.52 -4.83 19.19
N THR A 191 -30.99 -3.71 18.63
CA THR A 191 -30.30 -2.40 18.60
C THR A 191 -30.58 -1.53 19.83
N SER A 192 -31.18 -2.09 20.89
CA SER A 192 -31.56 -1.39 22.11
C SER A 192 -31.06 -2.12 23.34
N ARG A 193 -31.03 -1.41 24.48
CA ARG A 193 -30.79 -2.02 25.79
C ARG A 193 -31.86 -3.08 26.10
N ALA A 194 -31.47 -4.23 26.63
CA ALA A 194 -32.39 -5.22 27.16
C ALA A 194 -33.08 -4.70 28.43
N ALA A 195 -34.38 -4.92 28.57
CA ALA A 195 -35.20 -4.31 29.63
C ALA A 195 -34.64 -4.50 31.06
N GLN A 196 -34.09 -5.68 31.35
CA GLN A 196 -33.53 -6.02 32.67
C GLN A 196 -32.10 -5.51 32.89
N SER A 197 -31.35 -5.14 31.84
CA SER A 197 -29.98 -4.64 31.99
C SER A 197 -29.98 -3.31 32.73
N SER A 198 -29.14 -3.15 33.75
CA SER A 198 -28.83 -1.82 34.28
C SER A 198 -28.14 -0.96 33.22
N TYR A 199 -28.11 0.36 33.43
CA TYR A 199 -27.66 1.35 32.43
C TYR A 199 -26.93 2.54 33.08
N PRO A 200 -26.09 3.30 32.36
CA PRO A 200 -25.18 4.26 33.00
C PRO A 200 -25.90 5.42 33.70
N GLY A 201 -27.02 5.91 33.15
CA GLY A 201 -27.75 7.05 33.71
C GLY A 201 -27.13 8.39 33.32
N GLU A 202 -27.27 9.43 34.14
CA GLU A 202 -26.85 10.80 33.80
C GLU A 202 -25.35 11.03 33.77
N ARG A 203 -24.59 10.26 34.53
CA ARG A 203 -23.17 10.51 34.71
C ARG A 203 -22.33 10.21 33.46
N GLU A 204 -21.74 11.23 32.87
CA GLU A 204 -20.94 11.15 31.65
C GLU A 204 -19.74 10.19 31.76
N ASP A 205 -19.12 10.09 32.93
CA ASP A 205 -17.98 9.20 33.16
C ASP A 205 -18.37 7.72 33.15
N LEU A 206 -19.58 7.38 33.61
CA LEU A 206 -20.16 6.05 33.44
C LEU A 206 -20.55 5.81 31.98
N GLN A 207 -21.22 6.77 31.34
CA GLN A 207 -21.62 6.68 29.92
C GLN A 207 -20.40 6.45 29.02
N ALA A 208 -19.27 7.12 29.31
CA ALA A 208 -18.03 7.02 28.56
C ALA A 208 -17.38 5.63 28.62
N ARG A 209 -17.71 4.82 29.64
CA ARG A 209 -17.13 3.50 29.90
C ARG A 209 -18.11 2.34 29.76
N PHE A 210 -19.35 2.64 29.36
CA PHE A 210 -20.40 1.65 29.27
C PHE A 210 -20.60 1.18 27.83
N LEU A 211 -20.70 -0.14 27.65
CA LEU A 211 -20.81 -0.78 26.34
C LEU A 211 -21.83 -1.92 26.41
N LEU A 212 -22.67 -2.04 25.38
CA LEU A 212 -23.66 -3.12 25.29
C LEU A 212 -23.12 -4.30 24.48
N ALA A 213 -23.40 -5.52 24.94
CA ALA A 213 -23.27 -6.75 24.13
C ALA A 213 -24.54 -7.60 24.30
N PRO A 214 -24.79 -8.64 23.49
CA PRO A 214 -26.01 -9.44 23.60
C PRO A 214 -26.34 -9.88 25.04
N PHE A 215 -27.58 -9.65 25.48
CA PHE A 215 -28.05 -10.02 26.83
C PHE A 215 -28.38 -11.52 26.94
N SER A 216 -28.55 -12.21 25.82
CA SER A 216 -28.93 -13.63 25.76
C SER A 216 -28.05 -14.35 24.74
N SER A 217 -27.26 -15.31 25.20
CA SER A 217 -26.28 -16.02 24.36
C SER A 217 -26.28 -17.51 24.66
N ARG A 218 -26.05 -18.33 23.63
CA ARG A 218 -25.79 -19.76 23.81
C ARG A 218 -24.41 -19.96 24.44
N ALA A 219 -24.34 -20.74 25.52
CA ALA A 219 -23.13 -20.98 26.29
C ALA A 219 -23.04 -22.45 26.72
N ALA A 220 -21.87 -22.88 27.17
CA ALA A 220 -21.65 -24.20 27.75
C ALA A 220 -22.50 -24.40 29.02
N ASP A 221 -23.11 -25.58 29.18
CA ASP A 221 -23.77 -25.97 30.41
C ASP A 221 -22.75 -26.66 31.33
N GLY A 222 -22.41 -26.01 32.45
CA GLY A 222 -21.45 -26.52 33.42
C GLY A 222 -21.86 -27.78 34.19
N THR A 223 -23.10 -28.26 34.03
CA THR A 223 -23.57 -29.49 34.69
C THR A 223 -23.25 -30.76 33.91
N THR A 224 -22.87 -30.62 32.64
CA THR A 224 -22.51 -31.72 31.74
C THR A 224 -21.19 -31.40 31.06
N ASP A 225 -20.58 -32.37 30.36
CA ASP A 225 -19.32 -32.15 29.65
C ASP A 225 -19.54 -31.67 28.19
N ASP A 226 -20.76 -31.71 27.66
CA ASP A 226 -21.08 -31.37 26.26
C ASP A 226 -22.40 -30.61 26.04
N GLY A 227 -23.16 -30.34 27.11
CA GLY A 227 -24.46 -29.67 27.04
C GLY A 227 -24.35 -28.16 26.82
N TYR A 228 -25.46 -27.56 26.39
CA TYR A 228 -25.53 -26.12 26.17
C TYR A 228 -26.77 -25.53 26.83
N LEU A 229 -26.64 -24.30 27.31
CA LEU A 229 -27.74 -23.51 27.83
C LEU A 229 -27.80 -22.13 27.17
N THR A 230 -28.86 -21.39 27.46
CA THR A 230 -28.94 -19.96 27.13
C THR A 230 -28.64 -19.15 28.38
N LEU A 231 -27.48 -18.49 28.41
CA LEU A 231 -27.14 -17.57 29.48
C LEU A 231 -27.83 -16.23 29.22
N ARG A 232 -28.66 -15.79 30.17
CA ARG A 232 -29.36 -14.50 30.11
C ARG A 232 -28.88 -13.59 31.24
N GLY A 233 -28.48 -12.38 30.90
CA GLY A 233 -27.98 -11.40 31.84
C GLY A 233 -26.78 -10.63 31.30
N THR A 234 -26.47 -9.52 31.96
CA THR A 234 -25.21 -8.80 31.76
C THR A 234 -23.98 -9.67 32.06
N SER A 235 -24.12 -10.75 32.84
CA SER A 235 -23.09 -11.77 33.03
C SER A 235 -22.75 -12.55 31.76
N GLY A 236 -23.63 -12.59 30.76
CA GLY A 236 -23.32 -13.09 29.42
C GLY A 236 -22.72 -12.01 28.50
N SER A 237 -23.08 -10.74 28.69
CA SER A 237 -22.54 -9.62 27.93
C SER A 237 -21.07 -9.30 28.30
N THR A 238 -20.72 -9.40 29.58
CA THR A 238 -19.35 -9.22 30.10
C THR A 238 -18.30 -10.09 29.40
N PRO A 239 -18.42 -11.43 29.35
CA PRO A 239 -17.41 -12.28 28.72
C PRO A 239 -17.31 -12.09 27.21
N LEU A 240 -18.39 -11.67 26.54
CA LEU A 240 -18.33 -11.32 25.12
C LEU A 240 -17.43 -10.10 24.88
N ILE A 241 -17.61 -9.04 25.66
CA ILE A 241 -16.75 -7.83 25.59
C ILE A 241 -15.31 -8.18 25.99
N ALA A 242 -15.12 -9.01 27.01
CA ALA A 242 -13.79 -9.47 27.42
C ALA A 242 -13.09 -10.24 26.28
N GLY A 243 -13.82 -11.11 25.57
CA GLY A 243 -13.31 -11.79 24.38
C GLY A 243 -12.98 -10.82 23.24
N MET A 244 -13.81 -9.80 22.97
CA MET A 244 -13.48 -8.78 21.96
C MET A 244 -12.17 -8.04 22.27
N LEU A 245 -11.93 -7.71 23.54
CA LEU A 245 -10.65 -7.12 23.97
C LEU A 245 -9.48 -8.10 23.81
N ALA A 246 -9.69 -9.37 24.14
CA ALA A 246 -8.66 -10.41 23.99
C ALA A 246 -8.27 -10.60 22.51
N GLU A 247 -9.25 -10.61 21.60
CA GLU A 247 -9.02 -10.68 20.16
C GLU A 247 -8.23 -9.45 19.66
N LEU A 248 -8.64 -8.25 20.08
CA LEU A 248 -7.96 -7.00 19.72
C LEU A 248 -6.49 -7.00 20.20
N MET A 249 -6.26 -7.42 21.45
CA MET A 249 -4.93 -7.46 22.06
C MET A 249 -4.06 -8.62 21.55
N SER A 250 -4.66 -9.73 21.08
CA SER A 250 -3.95 -10.83 20.44
C SER A 250 -3.35 -10.39 19.11
N ARG A 251 -4.15 -9.65 18.33
CA ARG A 251 -3.71 -9.12 17.03
C ARG A 251 -2.71 -7.97 17.16
N TRP A 252 -2.84 -7.14 18.20
CA TRP A 252 -1.94 -6.00 18.44
C TRP A 252 -1.47 -5.95 19.89
N PRO A 253 -0.46 -6.77 20.27
CA PRO A 253 -0.04 -6.93 21.65
C PRO A 253 0.51 -5.66 22.30
N HIS A 254 0.99 -4.71 21.49
CA HIS A 254 1.46 -3.39 21.93
C HIS A 254 0.36 -2.48 22.46
N LEU A 255 -0.92 -2.78 22.20
CA LEU A 255 -2.02 -1.99 22.72
C LEU A 255 -2.10 -2.15 24.23
N THR A 256 -1.89 -1.04 24.96
CA THR A 256 -2.11 -1.01 26.39
C THR A 256 -3.60 -1.18 26.71
N ALA A 257 -3.93 -1.67 27.91
CA ALA A 257 -5.33 -1.83 28.33
C ALA A 257 -6.19 -0.55 28.22
N PRO A 258 -5.70 0.67 28.58
CA PRO A 258 -6.44 1.90 28.37
C PRO A 258 -6.69 2.19 26.90
N THR A 259 -5.69 1.97 26.04
CA THR A 259 -5.83 2.18 24.58
C THR A 259 -6.83 1.20 23.99
N ALA A 260 -6.72 -0.10 24.31
CA ALA A 260 -7.62 -1.13 23.79
C ALA A 260 -9.08 -0.93 24.24
N THR A 261 -9.30 -0.65 25.53
CA THR A 261 -10.66 -0.41 26.04
C THR A 261 -11.26 0.86 25.46
N ARG A 262 -10.50 1.96 25.40
CA ARG A 262 -10.95 3.19 24.73
C ARG A 262 -11.27 2.96 23.26
N HIS A 263 -10.44 2.20 22.54
CA HIS A 263 -10.65 1.92 21.12
C HIS A 263 -11.93 1.13 20.87
N LEU A 264 -12.21 0.08 21.67
CA LEU A 264 -13.45 -0.67 21.57
C LEU A 264 -14.68 0.20 21.91
N LEU A 265 -14.56 1.09 22.89
CA LEU A 265 -15.58 2.08 23.26
C LEU A 265 -15.79 3.17 22.19
N ASP A 266 -14.75 3.53 21.43
CA ASP A 266 -14.82 4.54 20.36
C ASP A 266 -15.44 3.98 19.07
N THR A 267 -15.35 2.67 18.87
CA THR A 267 -15.82 1.98 17.67
C THR A 267 -17.20 1.35 17.83
N ALA A 268 -17.82 1.52 19.00
CA ALA A 268 -19.18 1.05 19.29
C ALA A 268 -20.21 1.59 18.29
N ASP A 269 -21.13 0.73 17.88
CA ASP A 269 -22.24 1.09 16.99
C ASP A 269 -23.28 1.94 17.73
N ARG A 270 -23.61 3.08 17.11
CA ARG A 270 -24.59 4.07 17.58
C ARG A 270 -25.82 4.16 16.69
N GLY A 271 -26.09 3.15 15.86
CA GLY A 271 -27.24 3.10 14.95
C GLY A 271 -28.62 3.02 15.63
N SER A 272 -28.69 3.03 16.97
CA SER A 272 -29.97 3.08 17.69
C SER A 272 -30.61 4.47 17.57
N PRO A 273 -31.93 4.57 17.29
CA PRO A 273 -32.65 5.85 17.25
C PRO A 273 -32.60 6.63 18.58
N LEU A 274 -32.21 5.98 19.68
CA LEU A 274 -31.99 6.66 20.97
C LEU A 274 -30.86 7.69 20.90
N PHE A 275 -29.86 7.53 20.03
CA PHE A 275 -28.78 8.50 19.88
C PHE A 275 -29.22 9.79 19.17
N ASP A 276 -30.38 9.82 18.52
CA ASP A 276 -30.94 11.03 17.89
C ASP A 276 -31.81 11.85 18.86
N ARG A 277 -32.01 11.38 20.09
CA ARG A 277 -32.89 11.99 21.10
C ARG A 277 -32.11 12.59 22.26
N ASN A 278 -32.49 13.79 22.68
CA ASN A 278 -31.85 14.54 23.77
C ASN A 278 -32.86 14.97 24.85
N ASP A 279 -33.75 14.05 25.23
CA ASP A 279 -34.84 14.28 26.17
C ASP A 279 -34.83 13.30 27.36
N CYS A 280 -33.65 12.76 27.69
CA CYS A 280 -33.44 11.86 28.82
C CYS A 280 -32.75 12.55 30.01
N GLY A 281 -32.75 11.87 31.17
CA GLY A 281 -32.27 12.43 32.43
C GLY A 281 -33.32 13.28 33.16
N GLU A 282 -33.07 13.58 34.42
CA GLU A 282 -33.79 14.53 35.27
C GLU A 282 -33.87 15.92 34.64
N SER A 283 -32.80 16.36 33.97
CA SER A 283 -32.78 17.63 33.25
C SER A 283 -33.58 17.62 31.95
N GLY A 284 -33.90 16.44 31.41
CA GLY A 284 -34.52 16.28 30.09
C GLY A 284 -33.66 16.78 28.94
N THR A 285 -32.33 16.84 29.11
CA THR A 285 -31.38 17.33 28.09
C THR A 285 -30.29 16.33 27.73
N VAL A 286 -30.24 15.18 28.42
CA VAL A 286 -29.21 14.16 28.18
C VAL A 286 -29.58 13.36 26.94
N ASN A 287 -28.57 13.02 26.12
CA ASN A 287 -28.75 12.14 24.98
C ASN A 287 -29.24 10.75 25.44
N CYS A 288 -30.36 10.28 24.92
CA CYS A 288 -30.98 9.03 25.35
C CYS A 288 -30.14 7.79 25.03
N GLY A 289 -29.41 7.81 23.92
CA GLY A 289 -28.44 6.77 23.56
C GLY A 289 -27.31 6.71 24.59
N ALA A 290 -26.69 7.84 24.92
CA ALA A 290 -25.68 7.90 25.97
C ALA A 290 -26.23 7.45 27.34
N TYR A 291 -27.41 7.96 27.72
CA TYR A 291 -28.07 7.67 28.99
C TYR A 291 -28.37 6.18 29.21
N TYR A 292 -28.91 5.49 28.19
CA TYR A 292 -29.29 4.07 28.30
C TYR A 292 -28.25 3.08 27.80
N MET A 293 -27.40 3.47 26.86
CA MET A 293 -26.52 2.58 26.10
C MET A 293 -25.04 2.97 26.21
N GLY A 294 -24.71 4.09 26.86
CA GLY A 294 -23.34 4.58 26.98
C GLY A 294 -22.74 4.86 25.61
N ARG A 295 -21.71 4.10 25.23
CA ARG A 295 -21.04 4.26 23.95
C ARG A 295 -21.79 3.63 22.78
N GLY A 296 -22.70 2.69 23.03
CA GLY A 296 -23.45 1.96 22.01
C GLY A 296 -23.32 0.45 22.14
N LEU A 297 -23.56 -0.26 21.02
CA LEU A 297 -23.34 -1.70 20.93
C LEU A 297 -21.88 -2.01 20.59
N ALA A 298 -21.32 -3.05 21.19
CA ALA A 298 -19.98 -3.52 20.91
C ALA A 298 -19.88 -3.99 19.45
N ASP A 299 -18.91 -3.45 18.72
CA ASP A 299 -18.65 -3.76 17.31
C ASP A 299 -17.18 -4.11 17.12
N LEU A 300 -16.89 -5.41 17.15
CA LEU A 300 -15.53 -5.92 16.96
C LEU A 300 -15.04 -5.69 15.52
N ASP A 301 -15.93 -5.78 14.52
CA ASP A 301 -15.55 -5.59 13.12
C ASP A 301 -15.12 -4.14 12.86
N ALA A 302 -15.84 -3.16 13.41
CA ALA A 302 -15.42 -1.77 13.39
C ALA A 302 -14.10 -1.57 14.16
N ALA A 303 -13.94 -2.21 15.32
CA ALA A 303 -12.71 -2.17 16.09
C ALA A 303 -11.51 -2.74 15.31
N LEU A 304 -11.69 -3.75 14.47
CA LEU A 304 -10.63 -4.38 13.68
C LEU A 304 -10.28 -3.64 12.38
N ARG A 305 -11.03 -2.59 11.99
CA ARG A 305 -10.75 -1.76 10.82
C ARG A 305 -9.70 -0.67 11.11
N PRO A 306 -8.95 -0.20 10.09
CA PRO A 306 -8.02 0.91 10.24
C PRO A 306 -8.67 2.17 10.83
N ARG A 307 -7.97 2.82 11.78
CA ARG A 307 -8.36 4.13 12.31
C ARG A 307 -7.61 5.23 11.56
N GLY A 308 -8.36 6.08 10.86
CA GLY A 308 -7.76 7.12 10.02
C GLY A 308 -7.16 6.55 8.74
N GLU A 309 -6.23 7.28 8.14
CA GLU A 309 -5.58 6.89 6.90
C GLU A 309 -4.35 6.00 7.18
N LEU A 310 -4.25 4.87 6.47
CA LEU A 310 -3.07 4.01 6.54
C LEU A 310 -1.86 4.69 5.91
N ALA A 311 -0.70 4.56 6.55
CA ALA A 311 0.57 5.06 6.04
C ALA A 311 1.67 3.98 6.08
N VAL A 312 2.51 3.96 5.04
CA VAL A 312 3.70 3.11 4.97
C VAL A 312 4.84 3.81 5.69
N ALA A 313 5.42 3.16 6.69
CA ALA A 313 6.57 3.70 7.39
C ALA A 313 7.84 3.64 6.50
N THR A 314 8.41 4.82 6.22
CA THR A 314 9.69 4.95 5.49
C THR A 314 10.88 5.08 6.43
N GLY A 315 10.62 5.47 7.69
CA GLY A 315 11.60 5.49 8.78
C GLY A 315 11.70 4.17 9.57
N LEU A 316 12.39 4.27 10.72
CA LEU A 316 12.64 3.15 11.64
C LEU A 316 11.60 3.01 12.77
N SER A 317 10.66 3.95 12.90
CA SER A 317 9.60 3.95 13.92
C SER A 317 8.26 4.26 13.28
N VAL A 318 7.17 3.67 13.82
CA VAL A 318 5.78 3.89 13.36
C VAL A 318 5.31 5.32 13.58
N GLU A 319 5.91 6.05 14.52
CA GLU A 319 5.63 7.48 14.77
C GLU A 319 6.54 8.41 13.93
N GLY A 320 7.50 7.83 13.21
CA GLY A 320 8.47 8.57 12.40
C GLY A 320 7.94 8.94 11.02
N ALA A 321 8.89 9.10 10.08
CA ALA A 321 8.56 9.38 8.68
C ALA A 321 7.70 8.25 8.08
N SER A 322 6.55 8.64 7.55
CA SER A 322 5.62 7.75 6.88
C SER A 322 4.97 8.45 5.70
N VAL A 323 4.43 7.67 4.78
CA VAL A 323 3.73 8.19 3.59
C VAL A 323 2.39 7.49 3.44
N PRO A 324 1.29 8.22 3.18
CA PRO A 324 -0.01 7.58 3.06
C PRO A 324 -0.06 6.50 1.97
N VAL A 325 -0.78 5.41 2.24
CA VAL A 325 -0.93 4.28 1.31
C VAL A 325 -1.60 4.75 0.02
N ARG A 326 -2.66 5.57 0.12
CA ARG A 326 -3.30 6.16 -1.07
C ARG A 326 -2.30 6.97 -1.91
N GLN A 327 -1.23 7.47 -1.29
CA GLN A 327 -0.20 8.24 -1.94
C GLN A 327 0.92 7.42 -2.59
N SER A 328 0.94 6.12 -2.37
CA SER A 328 2.03 5.24 -2.77
C SER A 328 1.65 4.46 -4.02
N TRP A 329 2.30 4.76 -5.15
CA TRP A 329 2.10 4.05 -6.41
C TRP A 329 3.36 4.13 -7.27
N SER A 330 3.48 3.24 -8.25
CA SER A 330 4.54 3.28 -9.26
C SER A 330 4.02 2.86 -10.63
N ALA A 331 4.57 3.49 -11.67
CA ALA A 331 4.23 3.22 -13.05
C ALA A 331 5.50 2.94 -13.84
N TRP A 332 5.58 1.75 -14.44
CA TRP A 332 6.82 1.19 -14.98
C TRP A 332 6.86 1.24 -16.49
N SER A 333 7.99 1.66 -17.06
CA SER A 333 8.16 1.71 -18.51
C SER A 333 8.20 0.32 -19.12
N GLN A 334 7.98 0.25 -20.44
CA GLN A 334 8.01 -1.01 -21.18
C GLN A 334 9.34 -1.78 -21.04
N ALA A 335 10.44 -1.12 -20.66
CA ALA A 335 11.74 -1.77 -20.49
C ALA A 335 11.73 -2.84 -19.38
N PHE A 336 10.84 -2.72 -18.39
CA PHE A 336 10.64 -3.71 -17.31
C PHE A 336 9.56 -4.75 -17.63
N GLY A 337 8.93 -4.66 -18.79
CA GLY A 337 7.86 -5.53 -19.23
C GLY A 337 6.50 -5.27 -18.58
N GLY A 338 5.47 -5.97 -19.06
CA GLY A 338 4.07 -5.75 -18.66
C GLY A 338 3.59 -6.54 -17.44
N GLU A 339 4.25 -7.64 -17.07
CA GLU A 339 3.75 -8.55 -16.03
C GLU A 339 4.03 -8.11 -14.59
N LEU A 340 5.07 -7.30 -14.34
CA LEU A 340 5.44 -6.70 -13.04
C LEU A 340 5.48 -7.65 -11.82
N ALA A 341 5.38 -8.97 -11.99
CA ALA A 341 5.27 -9.96 -10.93
C ALA A 341 6.46 -9.95 -9.95
N GLY A 342 7.67 -9.62 -10.44
CA GLY A 342 8.84 -9.44 -9.60
C GLY A 342 8.64 -8.32 -8.55
N LEU A 343 7.94 -7.25 -8.91
CA LEU A 343 7.66 -6.13 -8.00
C LEU A 343 6.59 -6.48 -6.96
N GLU A 344 5.57 -7.24 -7.35
CA GLU A 344 4.57 -7.76 -6.43
C GLU A 344 5.21 -8.67 -5.38
N GLU A 345 6.10 -9.58 -5.79
CA GLU A 345 6.83 -10.43 -4.85
C GLU A 345 7.78 -9.61 -3.95
N GLY A 346 8.43 -8.59 -4.52
CA GLY A 346 9.31 -7.67 -3.79
C GLY A 346 8.59 -6.88 -2.70
N THR A 347 7.26 -6.73 -2.82
CA THR A 347 6.42 -5.96 -1.91
C THR A 347 5.40 -6.81 -1.14
N ARG A 348 5.44 -8.14 -1.30
CA ARG A 348 4.51 -9.07 -0.64
C ARG A 348 4.58 -8.95 0.89
N GLY A 349 3.45 -8.80 1.56
CA GLY A 349 3.45 -8.65 3.03
C GLY A 349 3.89 -7.26 3.51
N LEU A 350 4.01 -6.27 2.62
CA LEU A 350 4.10 -4.86 2.99
C LEU A 350 2.95 -4.50 3.94
N VAL A 351 3.24 -3.81 5.04
CA VAL A 351 2.22 -3.32 5.97
C VAL A 351 2.09 -1.80 5.94
N GLY A 352 0.86 -1.33 6.11
CA GLY A 352 0.55 0.05 6.45
C GLY A 352 0.13 0.13 7.92
N PHE A 353 0.48 1.24 8.58
CA PHE A 353 0.11 1.51 9.96
C PHE A 353 -1.00 2.54 10.03
N ASP A 354 -1.92 2.35 10.97
CA ASP A 354 -2.94 3.35 11.30
C ASP A 354 -2.49 4.28 12.43
N THR A 355 -3.38 5.18 12.89
CA THR A 355 -3.03 6.17 13.94
C THR A 355 -2.74 5.57 15.31
N LEU A 356 -3.08 4.29 15.55
CA LEU A 356 -2.74 3.55 16.77
C LEU A 356 -1.46 2.70 16.60
N GLY A 357 -0.78 2.85 15.45
CA GLY A 357 0.37 2.05 15.08
C GLY A 357 0.03 0.57 14.91
N ARG A 358 -1.22 0.26 14.56
CA ARG A 358 -1.69 -1.09 14.21
C ARG A 358 -1.35 -1.37 12.76
N ASP A 359 -0.80 -2.54 12.49
CA ASP A 359 -0.36 -2.95 11.16
C ASP A 359 -1.47 -3.68 10.37
N TYR A 360 -1.50 -3.38 9.08
CA TYR A 360 -2.43 -3.95 8.11
C TYR A 360 -1.66 -4.34 6.87
N THR A 361 -1.69 -5.63 6.52
CA THR A 361 -1.12 -6.12 5.26
C THR A 361 -1.79 -5.42 4.08
N LEU A 362 -0.99 -4.82 3.22
CA LEU A 362 -1.43 -4.13 2.02
C LEU A 362 -1.40 -5.08 0.83
N HIS A 363 -2.42 -4.98 -0.01
CA HIS A 363 -2.41 -5.58 -1.33
C HIS A 363 -1.75 -4.58 -2.30
N THR A 364 -0.55 -4.93 -2.78
CA THR A 364 0.29 -4.02 -3.58
C THR A 364 0.14 -4.20 -5.09
N ALA A 365 -0.65 -5.19 -5.56
CA ALA A 365 -0.91 -5.42 -6.97
C ALA A 365 -1.40 -4.14 -7.68
N ASP A 366 -2.35 -3.42 -7.07
CA ASP A 366 -2.88 -2.16 -7.62
C ASP A 366 -1.92 -0.95 -7.46
N SER A 367 -0.82 -1.12 -6.73
CA SER A 367 0.20 -0.08 -6.51
C SER A 367 1.28 -0.07 -7.60
N HIS A 368 1.35 -1.10 -8.43
CA HIS A 368 2.29 -1.23 -9.54
C HIS A 368 1.51 -1.38 -10.83
N GLN A 369 1.77 -0.50 -11.80
CA GLN A 369 1.11 -0.57 -13.10
C GLN A 369 2.10 -0.33 -14.23
N PRO A 370 1.86 -0.84 -15.45
CA PRO A 370 2.58 -0.35 -16.61
C PRO A 370 2.27 1.14 -16.79
N LEU A 371 3.28 1.90 -17.16
CA LEU A 371 3.16 3.34 -17.41
C LEU A 371 2.07 3.66 -18.42
N ARG A 372 2.02 2.83 -19.47
CA ARG A 372 1.05 2.82 -20.55
C ARG A 372 0.97 1.40 -21.07
N THR A 373 -0.22 0.95 -21.45
CA THR A 373 -0.37 -0.34 -22.14
C THR A 373 0.21 -0.29 -23.55
N HIS A 374 0.65 -1.44 -24.08
CA HIS A 374 1.08 -1.54 -25.49
C HIS A 374 0.08 -0.88 -26.46
N ALA A 375 -1.21 -1.22 -26.33
CA ALA A 375 -2.27 -0.69 -27.17
C ALA A 375 -2.32 0.85 -27.12
N ARG A 376 -2.25 1.46 -25.93
CA ARG A 376 -2.27 2.92 -25.80
C ARG A 376 -1.04 3.56 -26.46
N ARG A 377 0.16 3.00 -26.25
CA ARG A 377 1.39 3.50 -26.90
C ARG A 377 1.33 3.38 -28.42
N LEU A 378 0.73 2.31 -28.93
CA LEU A 378 0.53 2.13 -30.37
C LEU A 378 -0.46 3.13 -30.94
N THR A 379 -1.60 3.33 -30.28
CA THR A 379 -2.59 4.35 -30.67
C THR A 379 -1.97 5.74 -30.68
N ASP A 380 -1.26 6.14 -29.63
CA ASP A 380 -0.66 7.47 -29.54
C ASP A 380 0.40 7.69 -30.64
N ARG A 381 1.19 6.66 -30.99
CA ARG A 381 2.12 6.70 -32.14
C ARG A 381 1.38 6.86 -33.47
N MET A 382 0.30 6.10 -33.69
CA MET A 382 -0.52 6.22 -34.90
C MET A 382 -1.13 7.62 -35.02
N GLU A 383 -1.66 8.16 -33.92
CA GLU A 383 -2.17 9.53 -33.84
C GLU A 383 -1.07 10.56 -34.15
N ALA A 384 0.12 10.43 -33.57
CA ALA A 384 1.25 11.32 -33.84
C ALA A 384 1.63 11.32 -35.35
N GLN A 385 1.66 10.15 -35.99
CA GLN A 385 1.93 10.04 -37.43
C GLN A 385 0.83 10.68 -38.31
N LEU A 386 -0.42 10.64 -37.87
CA LEU A 386 -1.54 11.32 -38.53
C LEU A 386 -1.47 12.84 -38.33
N GLN A 387 -1.08 13.31 -37.14
CA GLN A 387 -0.97 14.75 -36.82
C GLN A 387 0.22 15.42 -37.49
N ARG A 388 1.33 14.71 -37.75
CA ARG A 388 2.46 15.24 -38.55
C ARG A 388 2.04 15.79 -39.92
N GLY A 389 0.94 15.30 -40.49
CA GLY A 389 0.36 15.83 -41.73
C GLY A 389 -0.48 17.11 -41.57
N ARG A 390 -0.84 17.49 -40.33
CA ARG A 390 -1.67 18.66 -39.99
C ARG A 390 -0.89 19.86 -39.46
N LEU A 391 0.38 19.68 -39.10
CA LEU A 391 1.24 20.81 -38.71
C LEU A 391 1.47 21.74 -39.89
N GLU A 392 1.55 23.04 -39.60
CA GLU A 392 1.92 24.03 -40.60
C GLU A 392 3.33 23.72 -41.14
N PRO A 393 3.61 24.00 -42.44
CA PRO A 393 4.94 23.84 -43.00
C PRO A 393 5.96 24.54 -42.12
N ALA A 394 7.10 23.90 -41.91
CA ALA A 394 8.18 24.52 -41.16
C ALA A 394 8.56 25.86 -41.81
N LEU A 395 8.54 26.93 -41.02
CA LEU A 395 9.02 28.24 -41.42
C LEU A 395 10.55 28.17 -41.43
N HIS A 396 11.14 28.38 -42.60
CA HIS A 396 12.58 28.41 -42.78
C HIS A 396 13.03 29.86 -42.98
N ALA A 397 13.92 30.34 -42.13
CA ALA A 397 14.52 31.66 -42.25
C ALA A 397 16.04 31.52 -42.37
N GLN A 398 16.60 31.99 -43.49
CA GLN A 398 18.05 32.07 -43.67
C GLN A 398 18.53 33.40 -43.08
N VAL A 399 19.24 33.35 -41.96
CA VAL A 399 19.74 34.54 -41.25
C VAL A 399 21.02 35.05 -41.94
N THR A 400 21.90 34.13 -42.31
CA THR A 400 23.09 34.38 -43.15
C THR A 400 23.33 33.15 -44.04
N PRO A 401 24.25 33.18 -45.02
CA PRO A 401 24.59 31.99 -45.80
C PRO A 401 25.00 30.78 -44.97
N ARG A 402 25.50 31.03 -43.75
CA ARG A 402 26.02 30.03 -42.81
C ARG A 402 25.09 29.78 -41.62
N VAL A 403 23.97 30.50 -41.50
CA VAL A 403 23.07 30.40 -40.34
C VAL A 403 21.63 30.32 -40.82
N SER A 404 20.92 29.28 -40.39
CA SER A 404 19.51 29.06 -40.70
C SER A 404 18.70 28.79 -39.44
N MET A 405 17.42 29.14 -39.49
CA MET A 405 16.46 28.85 -38.45
C MET A 405 15.26 28.14 -39.06
N THR A 406 14.79 27.08 -38.39
CA THR A 406 13.56 26.38 -38.75
C THR A 406 12.63 26.37 -37.56
N SER A 407 11.38 26.77 -37.73
CA SER A 407 10.35 26.70 -36.69
C SER A 407 9.08 26.03 -37.20
N ARG A 408 8.39 25.29 -36.33
CA ARG A 408 7.13 24.61 -36.62
C ARG A 408 6.09 25.02 -35.59
N PHE A 409 4.90 25.30 -36.07
CA PHE A 409 3.78 25.71 -35.25
C PHE A 409 2.60 24.77 -35.47
N ASP A 410 1.75 24.64 -34.46
CA ASP A 410 0.45 24.00 -34.63
C ASP A 410 -0.58 24.99 -35.21
N PRO A 411 -1.80 24.53 -35.55
CA PRO A 411 -2.85 25.41 -36.07
C PRO A 411 -3.32 26.51 -35.11
N SER A 412 -2.99 26.43 -33.82
CA SER A 412 -3.28 27.48 -32.83
C SER A 412 -2.19 28.56 -32.78
N GLY A 413 -1.07 28.35 -33.46
CA GLY A 413 0.09 29.24 -33.47
C GLY A 413 1.09 28.98 -32.34
N GLU A 414 0.98 27.86 -31.62
CA GLU A 414 1.94 27.49 -30.59
C GLU A 414 3.19 26.84 -31.21
N LEU A 415 4.38 27.21 -30.72
CA LEU A 415 5.66 26.67 -31.22
C LEU A 415 5.81 25.21 -30.78
N GLN A 416 5.88 24.31 -31.76
CA GLN A 416 6.05 22.87 -31.54
C GLN A 416 7.51 22.43 -31.67
N ALA A 417 8.28 23.04 -32.56
CA ALA A 417 9.70 22.76 -32.69
C ALA A 417 10.44 23.97 -33.25
N GLY A 418 11.67 24.17 -32.82
CA GLY A 418 12.54 25.25 -33.28
C GLY A 418 13.99 24.79 -33.32
N ARG A 419 14.69 25.05 -34.42
CA ARG A 419 16.12 24.78 -34.56
C ARG A 419 16.82 26.01 -35.13
N LEU A 420 17.90 26.43 -34.48
CA LEU A 420 18.89 27.35 -35.01
C LEU A 420 20.13 26.55 -35.38
N HIS A 421 20.55 26.63 -36.63
CA HIS A 421 21.67 25.87 -37.18
C HIS A 421 22.71 26.81 -37.77
N ALA A 422 23.99 26.54 -37.47
CA ALA A 422 25.11 27.30 -37.98
C ALA A 422 26.19 26.36 -38.54
N GLU A 423 26.63 26.63 -39.76
CA GLU A 423 27.77 25.97 -40.40
C GLU A 423 28.98 26.90 -40.46
N LEU A 424 30.03 26.50 -39.77
CA LEU A 424 31.36 27.08 -39.82
C LEU A 424 32.27 26.07 -40.52
N ASP A 425 33.43 26.50 -41.03
CA ASP A 425 34.27 25.63 -41.87
C ASP A 425 34.64 24.31 -41.15
N GLY A 426 33.96 23.22 -41.52
CA GLY A 426 34.11 21.90 -40.91
C GLY A 426 33.39 21.69 -39.57
N LEU A 427 32.61 22.64 -39.07
CA LEU A 427 31.85 22.56 -37.82
C LEU A 427 30.40 22.97 -38.05
N ALA A 428 29.46 22.05 -37.84
CA ALA A 428 28.04 22.35 -37.75
C ALA A 428 27.61 22.39 -36.29
N VAL A 429 26.84 23.41 -35.89
CA VAL A 429 26.28 23.54 -34.53
C VAL A 429 24.79 23.78 -34.65
N SER A 430 24.00 23.09 -33.83
CA SER A 430 22.56 23.31 -33.75
C SER A 430 22.11 23.53 -32.31
N ALA A 431 21.26 24.53 -32.10
CA ALA A 431 20.44 24.64 -30.90
C ALA A 431 19.00 24.29 -31.27
N PHE A 432 18.31 23.52 -30.43
CA PHE A 432 16.95 23.11 -30.72
C PHE A 432 16.07 23.11 -29.47
N THR A 433 14.78 23.32 -29.69
CA THR A 433 13.70 23.02 -28.74
C THR A 433 12.63 22.24 -29.48
N ALA A 434 12.09 21.20 -28.84
CA ALA A 434 11.02 20.39 -29.39
C ALA A 434 10.02 20.09 -28.30
N ARG A 435 8.73 20.25 -28.63
CA ARG A 435 7.62 19.74 -27.85
C ARG A 435 7.16 18.39 -28.38
N ASP A 436 6.82 17.50 -27.45
CA ASP A 436 6.39 16.13 -27.73
C ASP A 436 7.38 15.34 -28.65
N GLU A 437 6.91 14.26 -29.27
CA GLU A 437 7.65 13.41 -30.24
C GLU A 437 7.73 14.01 -31.67
N LEU A 438 7.48 15.32 -31.81
CA LEU A 438 7.33 15.96 -33.12
C LEU A 438 8.64 16.19 -33.86
N GLU A 439 9.77 16.14 -33.15
CA GLU A 439 11.10 16.28 -33.75
C GLU A 439 11.96 15.05 -33.44
N ASP A 440 12.46 14.41 -34.51
CA ASP A 440 13.56 13.47 -34.40
C ASP A 440 14.77 14.27 -33.91
N LEU A 441 15.19 13.98 -32.67
CA LEU A 441 16.40 14.60 -32.15
C LEU A 441 17.56 14.18 -33.06
N PRO A 442 18.53 15.08 -33.34
CA PRO A 442 19.68 14.67 -34.15
C PRO A 442 20.32 13.44 -33.51
N GLY A 443 20.54 12.38 -34.30
CA GLY A 443 21.11 11.11 -33.86
C GLY A 443 20.27 10.26 -32.89
N ASP A 444 18.95 10.47 -32.82
CA ASP A 444 18.05 9.51 -32.16
C ASP A 444 18.08 8.14 -32.86
N PHE A 445 17.71 7.09 -32.13
CA PHE A 445 17.79 5.70 -32.59
C PHE A 445 16.61 5.41 -33.55
N GLY A 446 16.70 5.96 -34.77
CA GLY A 446 15.71 5.79 -35.82
C GLY A 446 16.09 6.63 -37.04
N ALA A 447 16.71 6.01 -38.04
CA ALA A 447 16.72 6.61 -39.37
C ALA A 447 15.30 6.48 -39.91
N GLN A 448 14.54 7.58 -40.01
CA GLN A 448 13.28 7.50 -40.76
C GLN A 448 13.62 7.22 -42.22
N PRO A 449 13.15 6.10 -42.79
CA PRO A 449 13.41 5.79 -44.19
C PRO A 449 12.73 6.84 -45.06
N HIS A 450 13.53 7.74 -45.67
CA HIS A 450 13.16 8.63 -46.78
C HIS A 450 11.78 9.32 -46.64
N GLY A 451 11.50 9.87 -45.44
CA GLY A 451 10.28 10.62 -45.15
C GLY A 451 8.99 9.79 -45.08
N MET A 452 9.07 8.47 -44.90
CA MET A 452 7.92 7.61 -44.61
C MET A 452 7.64 7.57 -43.11
N ALA A 453 6.35 7.56 -42.74
CA ALA A 453 5.95 7.28 -41.36
C ALA A 453 6.38 5.86 -40.98
N THR A 454 6.89 5.67 -39.76
CA THR A 454 7.16 4.35 -39.18
C THR A 454 6.32 4.18 -37.92
N LEU A 455 5.84 2.95 -37.71
CA LEU A 455 5.18 2.54 -36.47
C LEU A 455 6.14 1.80 -35.54
N THR A 456 7.19 1.16 -36.08
CA THR A 456 8.31 0.60 -35.33
C THR A 456 9.01 1.69 -34.56
N HIS A 457 9.33 1.39 -33.30
CA HIS A 457 10.06 2.30 -32.44
C HIS A 457 11.37 1.67 -31.99
N THR A 458 12.46 2.13 -32.59
CA THR A 458 13.81 1.72 -32.20
C THR A 458 14.46 2.72 -31.22
N GLY A 459 13.74 3.77 -30.81
CA GLY A 459 14.16 4.71 -29.78
C GLY A 459 13.86 4.18 -28.38
N GLY A 460 14.85 4.13 -27.51
CA GLY A 460 14.63 3.98 -26.07
C GLY A 460 13.93 5.22 -25.53
N ASP A 461 12.62 5.31 -25.74
CA ASP A 461 11.81 6.45 -25.32
C ASP A 461 11.51 6.38 -23.83
N LEU A 462 12.54 6.72 -23.07
CA LEU A 462 12.45 7.07 -21.66
C LEU A 462 12.11 8.56 -21.50
N ALA A 463 11.77 9.24 -22.59
CA ALA A 463 11.51 10.67 -22.67
C ALA A 463 10.02 10.98 -22.87
N TYR A 464 9.14 9.97 -22.87
CA TYR A 464 7.69 10.10 -23.07
C TYR A 464 7.02 11.15 -22.15
N HIS A 465 7.54 11.35 -20.94
CA HIS A 465 7.04 12.36 -19.99
C HIS A 465 7.51 13.79 -20.26
N LEU A 466 8.49 13.97 -21.15
CA LEU A 466 9.10 15.26 -21.40
C LEU A 466 8.27 16.01 -22.42
N GLN A 467 7.56 17.03 -21.96
CA GLN A 467 6.74 17.87 -22.84
C GLN A 467 7.58 18.83 -23.67
N GLU A 468 8.69 19.30 -23.11
CA GLU A 468 9.66 20.14 -23.81
C GLU A 468 11.07 19.57 -23.62
N ARG A 469 11.81 19.54 -24.72
CA ARG A 469 13.21 19.12 -24.77
C ARG A 469 14.00 20.21 -25.46
N THR A 470 15.02 20.71 -24.77
CA THR A 470 15.91 21.75 -25.31
C THR A 470 17.35 21.27 -25.26
N GLY A 471 18.09 21.50 -26.33
CA GLY A 471 19.43 20.95 -26.48
C GLY A 471 20.32 21.65 -27.47
N LEU A 472 21.55 21.13 -27.53
CA LEU A 472 22.63 21.57 -28.41
C LEU A 472 23.24 20.32 -29.07
N SER A 473 23.61 20.44 -30.34
CA SER A 473 24.43 19.46 -31.04
C SER A 473 25.60 20.17 -31.72
N ALA A 474 26.72 19.47 -31.84
CA ALA A 474 27.83 19.90 -32.67
C ALA A 474 28.42 18.71 -33.42
N ASP A 475 28.70 18.93 -34.71
CA ASP A 475 29.23 17.95 -35.64
C ASP A 475 30.51 18.53 -36.26
N LEU A 476 31.64 17.93 -35.92
CA LEU A 476 32.97 18.37 -36.34
C LEU A 476 33.54 17.39 -37.35
N ARG A 477 33.84 17.87 -38.56
CA ARG A 477 34.57 17.12 -39.58
C ARG A 477 36.05 17.08 -39.20
N MET A 478 36.51 15.91 -38.75
CA MET A 478 37.90 15.70 -38.33
C MET A 478 38.82 15.42 -39.52
N ALA A 479 38.33 14.63 -40.48
CA ALA A 479 39.04 14.28 -41.71
C ALA A 479 38.02 13.96 -42.82
N GLN A 480 38.50 13.64 -44.01
CA GLN A 480 37.61 13.15 -45.07
C GLN A 480 36.89 11.88 -44.61
N GLY A 481 35.56 11.93 -44.61
CA GLY A 481 34.70 10.82 -44.17
C GLY A 481 34.63 10.59 -42.66
N LEU A 482 35.42 11.26 -41.82
CA LEU A 482 35.40 11.09 -40.36
C LEU A 482 34.80 12.32 -39.67
N ASN A 483 33.68 12.12 -38.97
CA ASN A 483 33.04 13.17 -38.17
C ASN A 483 32.95 12.77 -36.69
N LEU A 484 33.11 13.75 -35.82
CA LEU A 484 32.83 13.67 -34.39
C LEU A 484 31.52 14.39 -34.12
N HIS A 485 30.56 13.70 -33.49
CA HIS A 485 29.30 14.29 -33.06
C HIS A 485 29.24 14.35 -31.54
N THR A 486 28.72 15.46 -31.01
CA THR A 486 28.41 15.63 -29.60
C THR A 486 27.01 16.21 -29.45
N ARG A 487 26.27 15.70 -28.48
CA ARG A 487 24.91 16.14 -28.19
C ARG A 487 24.67 16.29 -26.72
N PHE A 488 23.86 17.28 -26.38
CA PHE A 488 23.31 17.49 -25.06
C PHE A 488 21.86 17.91 -25.19
N TRP A 489 20.98 17.32 -24.39
CA TRP A 489 19.62 17.83 -24.23
C TRP A 489 19.12 17.62 -22.82
N SER A 490 18.15 18.44 -22.44
CA SER A 490 17.42 18.30 -21.18
C SER A 490 15.94 18.52 -21.40
N GLY A 491 15.13 17.77 -20.68
CA GLY A 491 13.70 18.00 -20.61
C GLY A 491 13.14 17.77 -19.21
N SER A 492 11.93 18.26 -18.99
CA SER A 492 11.14 18.00 -17.79
C SER A 492 9.69 17.73 -18.15
N ALA A 493 9.01 16.95 -17.32
CA ALA A 493 7.55 16.97 -17.30
C ALA A 493 7.08 18.35 -16.81
N ASP A 494 6.14 18.98 -17.52
CA ASP A 494 5.66 20.33 -17.17
C ASP A 494 4.86 20.34 -15.86
N ARG A 495 4.83 21.50 -15.20
CA ARG A 495 4.07 21.78 -13.98
C ARG A 495 2.59 22.11 -14.24
N SER A 496 2.24 22.54 -15.45
CA SER A 496 0.91 23.07 -15.79
C SER A 496 0.02 22.14 -16.62
N ALA A 497 0.62 21.28 -17.45
CA ALA A 497 -0.15 20.35 -18.27
C ALA A 497 -0.56 19.10 -17.47
N GLY A 498 -1.86 18.80 -17.49
CA GLY A 498 -2.55 17.71 -16.79
C GLY A 498 -2.18 16.29 -17.21
N GLN A 499 -0.88 15.99 -17.43
CA GLN A 499 -0.38 14.62 -17.46
C GLN A 499 -0.38 14.09 -16.02
N ALA A 500 -1.58 13.72 -15.62
CA ALA A 500 -1.87 13.18 -14.33
C ALA A 500 -1.91 11.65 -14.46
N LEU A 501 -0.85 10.96 -14.04
CA LEU A 501 -0.94 9.51 -13.84
C LEU A 501 -1.79 9.30 -12.58
N GLN A 502 -2.96 8.68 -12.76
CA GLN A 502 -3.97 8.52 -11.69
C GLN A 502 -4.34 9.85 -10.99
N GLY A 503 -4.48 10.94 -11.74
CA GLY A 503 -4.88 12.23 -11.14
C GLY A 503 -3.75 12.97 -10.41
N ARG A 504 -2.47 12.56 -10.59
CA ARG A 504 -1.31 13.22 -9.99
C ARG A 504 -0.27 13.71 -10.97
N ALA A 505 0.17 14.96 -10.76
CA ALA A 505 1.19 15.61 -11.55
C ALA A 505 2.54 14.88 -11.47
N LEU A 506 3.18 14.68 -12.61
CA LEU A 506 4.53 14.13 -12.77
C LEU A 506 5.63 15.22 -12.67
N SER A 507 5.32 16.33 -12.01
CA SER A 507 6.05 17.60 -12.08
C SER A 507 7.51 17.56 -11.59
N THR A 508 7.95 16.44 -11.03
CA THR A 508 9.32 16.21 -10.56
C THR A 508 10.20 15.44 -11.55
N TYR A 509 9.62 14.79 -12.57
CA TYR A 509 10.39 14.01 -13.53
C TYR A 509 11.22 14.90 -14.46
N ARG A 510 12.53 14.66 -14.48
CA ARG A 510 13.48 15.36 -15.35
C ARG A 510 14.45 14.37 -15.97
N SER A 511 14.80 14.60 -17.22
CA SER A 511 15.79 13.79 -17.93
C SER A 511 16.81 14.67 -18.63
N ARG A 512 18.08 14.30 -18.53
CA ARG A 512 19.19 14.93 -19.21
C ARG A 512 19.99 13.88 -19.94
N HIS A 513 20.41 14.18 -21.14
CA HIS A 513 21.18 13.29 -21.97
C HIS A 513 22.39 14.01 -22.51
N HIS A 514 23.50 13.28 -22.57
CA HIS A 514 24.64 13.68 -23.37
C HIS A 514 25.20 12.46 -24.08
N ASP A 515 25.68 12.67 -25.30
CA ASP A 515 26.42 11.65 -26.02
C ASP A 515 27.57 12.26 -26.81
N VAL A 516 28.57 11.43 -27.05
CA VAL A 516 29.68 11.71 -27.95
C VAL A 516 29.87 10.47 -28.81
N GLY A 517 30.03 10.66 -30.11
CA GLY A 517 30.33 9.56 -30.99
C GLY A 517 31.07 9.99 -32.24
N ILE A 518 31.44 8.99 -33.00
CA ILE A 518 32.12 9.14 -34.27
C ILE A 518 31.27 8.51 -35.36
N SER A 519 31.34 9.10 -36.55
CA SER A 519 30.85 8.49 -37.77
C SER A 519 31.94 8.48 -38.83
N TYR A 520 32.06 7.35 -39.54
CA TYR A 520 33.08 7.12 -40.55
C TYR A 520 32.44 6.62 -41.84
N ALA A 521 32.56 7.41 -42.91
CA ALA A 521 32.22 7.03 -44.27
C ALA A 521 33.32 6.11 -44.84
N ALA A 522 33.08 4.80 -44.75
CA ALA A 522 33.94 3.77 -45.30
C ALA A 522 33.65 3.62 -46.81
N GLY A 523 34.29 4.46 -47.61
CA GLY A 523 33.98 4.61 -49.05
C GLY A 523 32.70 5.41 -49.27
N ASP A 524 32.15 5.34 -50.48
CA ASP A 524 31.01 6.19 -50.89
C ASP A 524 29.64 5.64 -50.46
N HIS A 525 29.62 4.42 -49.92
CA HIS A 525 28.39 3.64 -49.75
C HIS A 525 28.15 3.16 -48.32
N THR A 526 29.11 3.30 -47.41
CA THR A 526 28.97 2.76 -46.05
C THR A 526 29.28 3.82 -45.01
N LEU A 527 28.37 4.02 -44.05
CA LEU A 527 28.57 4.85 -42.88
C LEU A 527 28.57 3.97 -41.62
N LEU A 528 29.67 3.98 -40.89
CA LEU A 528 29.79 3.32 -39.59
C LEU A 528 29.66 4.37 -38.50
N SER A 529 29.00 4.04 -37.39
CA SER A 529 28.90 4.92 -36.23
C SER A 529 29.10 4.20 -34.92
N LEU A 530 29.79 4.86 -33.99
CA LEU A 530 29.95 4.42 -32.60
C LEU A 530 29.65 5.62 -31.70
N THR A 531 28.74 5.44 -30.75
CA THR A 531 28.32 6.50 -29.82
C THR A 531 28.33 6.00 -28.39
N LEU A 532 28.91 6.79 -27.49
CA LEU A 532 28.84 6.59 -26.06
C LEU A 532 27.95 7.67 -25.47
N GLY A 533 26.97 7.27 -24.67
CA GLY A 533 25.97 8.16 -24.10
C GLY A 533 25.82 8.00 -22.60
N GLN A 534 25.31 9.03 -21.95
CA GLN A 534 24.79 8.93 -20.60
C GLN A 534 23.52 9.76 -20.45
N ARG A 535 22.49 9.09 -19.93
CA ARG A 535 21.22 9.68 -19.54
C ARG A 535 21.14 9.73 -18.02
N ARG A 536 20.69 10.86 -17.48
CA ARG A 536 20.42 11.04 -16.05
C ARG A 536 18.96 11.41 -15.87
N GLU A 537 18.28 10.70 -14.99
CA GLU A 537 16.89 10.97 -14.63
C GLU A 537 16.82 11.42 -13.17
N SER A 538 15.89 12.31 -12.86
CA SER A 538 15.53 12.70 -11.50
C SER A 538 14.02 12.47 -11.34
N GLY A 539 13.62 11.80 -10.26
CA GLY A 539 12.23 11.39 -10.05
C GLY A 539 11.77 10.25 -10.97
N GLY A 540 12.69 9.40 -11.46
CA GLY A 540 12.35 8.29 -12.33
C GLY A 540 13.48 7.30 -12.61
N LEU A 541 13.11 6.18 -13.21
CA LEU A 541 13.97 5.02 -13.49
C LEU A 541 13.64 4.44 -14.87
N LEU A 542 14.51 4.69 -15.86
CA LEU A 542 14.29 4.26 -17.25
C LEU A 542 12.90 4.68 -17.77
N GLY A 543 12.50 5.93 -17.53
CA GLY A 543 11.19 6.47 -17.87
C GLY A 543 10.06 6.03 -16.94
N SER A 544 10.32 5.11 -16.00
CA SER A 544 9.37 4.77 -14.93
C SER A 544 9.30 5.90 -13.91
N VAL A 545 8.15 6.03 -13.27
CA VAL A 545 7.89 7.05 -12.26
C VAL A 545 7.20 6.43 -11.04
N GLY A 546 7.33 7.06 -9.88
CA GLY A 546 6.67 6.59 -8.67
C GLY A 546 6.46 7.70 -7.67
N SER A 547 5.54 7.46 -6.73
CA SER A 547 5.13 8.42 -5.71
C SER A 547 5.01 7.73 -4.35
N GLY A 548 5.12 8.56 -3.33
CA GLY A 548 5.02 8.15 -1.93
C GLY A 548 6.04 7.08 -1.54
N ALA A 549 5.58 5.95 -0.98
CA ALA A 549 6.48 4.87 -0.58
C ALA A 549 7.25 4.26 -1.77
N PHE A 550 6.72 4.35 -2.99
CA PHE A 550 7.35 3.83 -4.21
C PHE A 550 8.05 4.92 -5.03
N ASN A 551 8.45 6.04 -4.41
CA ASN A 551 9.22 7.08 -5.10
C ASN A 551 10.55 6.52 -5.68
N MET A 552 11.02 7.17 -6.75
CA MET A 552 12.22 6.79 -7.50
C MET A 552 13.24 7.95 -7.52
N ASP A 553 13.35 8.68 -6.41
CA ASP A 553 14.08 9.96 -6.34
C ASP A 553 15.61 9.82 -6.21
N GLY A 554 16.13 8.57 -6.13
CA GLY A 554 17.57 8.27 -5.99
C GLY A 554 18.46 8.75 -7.15
N GLY A 555 17.84 9.14 -8.28
CA GLY A 555 18.51 9.72 -9.43
C GLY A 555 19.19 8.68 -10.31
N THR A 556 18.51 8.24 -11.36
CA THR A 556 18.99 7.18 -12.25
C THR A 556 20.07 7.68 -13.20
N ARG A 557 21.09 6.87 -13.45
CA ARG A 557 22.07 7.07 -14.54
C ARG A 557 22.11 5.85 -15.44
N LEU A 558 21.83 6.04 -16.72
CA LEU A 558 21.98 5.04 -17.76
C LEU A 558 23.18 5.42 -18.63
N ASN A 559 24.24 4.60 -18.65
CA ASN A 559 25.33 4.74 -19.60
C ASN A 559 25.09 3.81 -20.78
N THR A 560 25.25 4.29 -22.00
CA THR A 560 24.98 3.53 -23.21
C THR A 560 26.19 3.47 -24.12
N ALA A 561 26.34 2.34 -24.82
CA ALA A 561 27.21 2.19 -25.97
C ALA A 561 26.37 1.74 -27.15
N ARG A 562 26.48 2.47 -28.26
CA ARG A 562 25.68 2.28 -29.46
C ARG A 562 26.57 2.13 -30.67
N ALA A 563 26.29 1.12 -31.48
CA ALA A 563 26.90 0.92 -32.79
C ALA A 563 25.83 1.03 -33.88
N GLY A 564 26.21 1.59 -35.02
CA GLY A 564 25.33 1.71 -36.17
C GLY A 564 26.07 1.55 -37.49
N VAL A 565 25.35 1.07 -38.49
CA VAL A 565 25.82 0.90 -39.86
C VAL A 565 24.72 1.30 -40.83
N ASP A 566 25.06 2.10 -41.83
CA ASP A 566 24.20 2.42 -42.98
C ASP A 566 24.95 2.04 -44.24
N ILE A 567 24.32 1.28 -45.14
CA ILE A 567 24.93 0.77 -46.36
C ILE A 567 24.00 1.08 -47.53
N GLN A 568 24.45 1.92 -48.46
CA GLN A 568 23.82 2.09 -49.75
C GLN A 568 24.30 0.98 -50.68
N LEU A 569 23.43 0.02 -51.02
CA LEU A 569 23.82 -1.10 -51.89
C LEU A 569 23.93 -0.69 -53.36
N ASN A 570 23.03 0.20 -53.79
CA ASN A 570 22.95 0.84 -55.10
C ASN A 570 21.93 1.99 -55.03
N ASP A 571 21.59 2.63 -56.15
CA ASP A 571 20.63 3.76 -56.18
C ASP A 571 19.21 3.39 -55.71
N HIS A 572 18.87 2.10 -55.67
CA HIS A 572 17.54 1.61 -55.34
C HIS A 572 17.42 1.02 -53.94
N PHE A 573 18.50 0.53 -53.33
CA PHE A 573 18.45 -0.22 -52.08
C PHE A 573 19.45 0.30 -51.06
N GLY A 574 19.01 0.41 -49.81
CA GLY A 574 19.88 0.69 -48.68
C GLY A 574 19.49 -0.11 -47.45
N LEU A 575 20.50 -0.45 -46.65
CA LEU A 575 20.39 -1.19 -45.40
C LEU A 575 20.82 -0.31 -44.24
N TRP A 576 20.21 -0.53 -43.08
CA TRP A 576 20.67 0.07 -41.84
C TRP A 576 20.59 -0.95 -40.71
N GLY A 577 21.57 -0.91 -39.81
CA GLY A 577 21.62 -1.72 -38.60
C GLY A 577 22.01 -0.85 -37.42
N ARG A 578 21.42 -1.11 -36.25
CA ARG A 578 21.66 -0.38 -35.01
C ARG A 578 21.61 -1.34 -33.82
N TYR A 579 22.50 -1.17 -32.87
CA TYR A 579 22.53 -1.91 -31.61
C TYR A 579 22.96 -0.99 -30.48
N GLU A 580 22.26 -1.05 -29.34
CA GLU A 580 22.66 -0.35 -28.13
C GLU A 580 22.59 -1.26 -26.92
N ARG A 581 23.60 -1.13 -26.06
CA ARG A 581 23.67 -1.76 -24.75
C ARG A 581 23.83 -0.68 -23.69
N GLY A 582 23.09 -0.80 -22.60
CA GLY A 582 23.11 0.14 -21.49
C GLY A 582 23.41 -0.51 -20.15
N PHE A 583 23.96 0.29 -19.23
CA PHE A 583 24.22 -0.07 -17.85
C PHE A 583 23.60 0.98 -16.93
N VAL A 584 22.72 0.53 -16.04
CA VAL A 584 21.97 1.41 -15.15
C VAL A 584 22.61 1.44 -13.78
N ARG A 585 22.72 2.64 -13.22
CA ARG A 585 23.07 2.90 -11.82
C ARG A 585 21.94 3.68 -11.17
N PHE A 586 21.49 3.18 -10.03
CA PHE A 586 20.51 3.85 -9.18
C PHE A 586 21.14 3.99 -7.79
N PRO A 587 21.77 5.14 -7.50
CA PRO A 587 22.23 5.46 -6.15
C PRO A 587 21.00 5.49 -5.24
N GLU A 588 21.16 4.95 -4.04
CA GLU A 588 20.13 4.63 -3.06
C GLU A 588 18.83 5.46 -3.13
N GLY A 589 17.69 4.78 -3.27
CA GLY A 589 16.37 5.40 -3.31
C GLY A 589 15.84 5.76 -1.91
N GLY A 590 15.12 6.89 -1.83
CA GLY A 590 14.44 7.33 -0.60
C GLY A 590 13.15 6.58 -0.28
N GLY A 591 12.66 5.75 -1.21
CA GLY A 591 11.47 4.91 -1.05
C GLY A 591 11.77 3.47 -0.64
N LEU A 592 10.80 2.57 -0.90
CA LEU A 592 10.93 1.13 -0.67
C LEU A 592 11.91 0.46 -1.63
N LEU A 593 12.05 1.00 -2.85
CA LEU A 593 13.10 0.59 -3.78
C LEU A 593 14.43 1.21 -3.34
N ARG A 594 15.31 0.41 -2.76
CA ARG A 594 16.60 0.87 -2.21
C ARG A 594 17.69 0.93 -3.25
N SER A 595 17.89 -0.14 -4.01
CA SER A 595 18.98 -0.20 -4.97
C SER A 595 18.67 -1.08 -6.16
N LEU A 596 19.44 -0.89 -7.23
CA LEU A 596 19.47 -1.74 -8.40
C LEU A 596 20.85 -2.34 -8.56
N ASN A 597 20.91 -3.65 -8.79
CA ASN A 597 22.16 -4.39 -8.95
C ASN A 597 22.24 -4.95 -10.38
N ASP A 598 23.37 -4.70 -11.04
CA ASP A 598 23.72 -5.26 -12.36
C ASP A 598 22.64 -5.12 -13.44
N VAL A 599 21.92 -3.98 -13.42
CA VAL A 599 20.86 -3.70 -14.39
C VAL A 599 21.46 -3.32 -15.73
N GLN A 600 21.19 -4.15 -16.74
CA GLN A 600 21.64 -3.96 -18.12
C GLN A 600 20.44 -3.85 -19.05
N THR A 601 20.54 -2.95 -20.03
CA THR A 601 19.51 -2.77 -21.05
C THR A 601 20.05 -3.06 -22.44
N GLN A 602 19.17 -3.49 -23.35
CA GLN A 602 19.51 -3.68 -24.77
C GLN A 602 18.37 -3.21 -25.66
N GLN A 603 18.73 -2.74 -26.86
CA GLN A 603 17.83 -2.54 -27.98
C GLN A 603 18.57 -2.77 -29.30
N ALA A 604 17.83 -3.18 -30.33
CA ALA A 604 18.41 -3.43 -31.64
C ALA A 604 17.40 -3.11 -32.74
N GLY A 605 17.91 -2.76 -33.91
CA GLY A 605 17.10 -2.57 -35.11
C GLY A 605 17.88 -2.91 -36.36
N LEU A 606 17.20 -3.47 -37.34
CA LEU A 606 17.72 -3.76 -38.67
C LEU A 606 16.63 -3.40 -39.68
N GLY A 607 17.00 -2.78 -40.79
CA GLY A 607 16.05 -2.53 -41.85
C GLY A 607 16.66 -2.39 -43.23
N LEU A 608 15.79 -2.56 -44.20
CA LEU A 608 16.01 -2.37 -45.62
C LEU A 608 15.05 -1.29 -46.08
N HIS A 609 15.53 -0.33 -46.86
CA HIS A 609 14.67 0.57 -47.62
C HIS A 609 14.96 0.41 -49.10
N TRP A 610 13.93 0.63 -49.92
CA TRP A 610 14.07 0.65 -51.36
C TRP A 610 13.31 1.82 -51.99
N ARG A 611 13.82 2.28 -53.13
CA ARG A 611 13.19 3.26 -54.00
C ARG A 611 13.31 2.77 -55.44
N ALA A 612 12.21 2.32 -56.02
CA ALA A 612 12.21 1.84 -57.40
C ALA A 612 12.29 3.02 -58.38
N ASP A 613 11.54 4.09 -58.10
CA ASP A 613 11.52 5.34 -58.85
C ASP A 613 10.98 6.48 -57.96
N ASP A 614 10.64 7.63 -58.55
CA ASP A 614 10.09 8.79 -57.83
C ASP A 614 8.68 8.57 -57.26
N ALA A 615 7.94 7.61 -57.82
CA ALA A 615 6.59 7.28 -57.37
C ALA A 615 6.59 6.18 -56.31
N HIS A 616 7.55 5.25 -56.33
CA HIS A 616 7.51 4.01 -55.57
C HIS A 616 8.70 3.87 -54.61
N GLN A 617 8.42 3.84 -53.31
CA GLN A 617 9.41 3.55 -52.27
C GLN A 617 8.80 2.73 -51.13
N GLY A 618 9.64 2.02 -50.38
CA GLY A 618 9.19 1.27 -49.21
C GLY A 618 10.33 0.89 -48.27
N PHE A 619 9.96 0.25 -47.17
CA PHE A 619 10.91 -0.27 -46.19
C PHE A 619 10.39 -1.53 -45.52
N PHE A 620 11.33 -2.33 -45.02
CA PHE A 620 11.10 -3.44 -44.11
C PHE A 620 12.01 -3.25 -42.89
N SER A 621 11.48 -3.44 -41.68
CA SER A 621 12.26 -3.33 -40.44
C SER A 621 11.95 -4.46 -39.47
N LEU A 622 12.99 -4.85 -38.74
CA LEU A 622 12.95 -5.71 -37.56
C LEU A 622 13.53 -4.91 -36.40
N ALA A 623 12.76 -4.75 -35.34
CA ALA A 623 13.16 -3.94 -34.19
C ALA A 623 12.88 -4.67 -32.88
N GLN A 624 13.77 -4.50 -31.92
CA GLN A 624 13.59 -4.90 -30.54
C GLN A 624 13.72 -3.66 -29.68
N PRO A 625 12.62 -3.18 -29.08
CA PRO A 625 12.65 -1.98 -28.25
C PRO A 625 13.47 -2.23 -26.97
N LEU A 626 13.80 -1.13 -26.29
CA LEU A 626 14.60 -1.16 -25.07
C LEU A 626 14.02 -2.10 -24.02
N ARG A 627 14.80 -3.10 -23.63
CA ARG A 627 14.47 -4.11 -22.64
C ARG A 627 15.55 -4.20 -21.56
N VAL A 628 15.16 -4.44 -20.31
CA VAL A 628 16.08 -4.88 -19.26
C VAL A 628 16.44 -6.35 -19.49
N GLU A 629 17.71 -6.61 -19.76
CA GLU A 629 18.21 -7.96 -20.03
C GLU A 629 18.57 -8.73 -18.76
N SER A 630 19.16 -8.03 -17.80
CA SER A 630 19.57 -8.58 -16.51
C SER A 630 19.43 -7.52 -15.44
N GLY A 631 19.30 -7.96 -14.18
CA GLY A 631 19.41 -7.11 -13.01
C GLY A 631 18.41 -7.44 -11.92
N GLN A 632 18.67 -6.94 -10.72
CA GLN A 632 17.84 -7.15 -9.55
C GLN A 632 17.48 -5.83 -8.88
N ALA A 633 16.23 -5.73 -8.41
CA ALA A 633 15.79 -4.66 -7.52
C ALA A 633 15.86 -5.13 -6.07
N ALA A 634 16.48 -4.31 -5.21
CA ALA A 634 16.45 -4.50 -3.77
C ALA A 634 15.35 -3.65 -3.15
N PHE A 635 14.36 -4.31 -2.56
CA PHE A 635 13.31 -3.69 -1.76
C PHE A 635 13.65 -3.77 -0.28
N ASP A 636 13.27 -2.76 0.47
CA ASP A 636 13.32 -2.74 1.93
C ASP A 636 11.94 -2.30 2.43
N ILE A 637 11.14 -3.27 2.86
CA ILE A 637 9.70 -3.06 3.14
C ILE A 637 9.40 -3.20 4.64
N PRO A 638 8.52 -2.35 5.21
CA PRO A 638 7.96 -2.62 6.52
C PRO A 638 7.04 -3.84 6.45
N VAL A 639 7.28 -4.81 7.32
CA VAL A 639 6.48 -6.05 7.43
C VAL A 639 5.78 -6.18 8.78
N GLY A 640 6.05 -5.27 9.71
CA GLY A 640 5.44 -5.24 11.03
C GLY A 640 6.12 -4.22 11.94
N ARG A 641 5.89 -4.33 13.24
CA ARG A 641 6.52 -3.50 14.26
C ARG A 641 6.90 -4.30 15.49
N THR A 642 7.87 -3.80 16.25
CA THR A 642 8.10 -4.21 17.63
C THR A 642 7.07 -3.56 18.55
N LEU A 643 6.99 -4.03 19.79
CA LEU A 643 6.06 -3.50 20.78
C LEU A 643 6.36 -2.04 21.12
N GLU A 644 7.64 -1.66 21.15
CA GLU A 644 8.12 -0.30 21.41
C GLU A 644 7.89 0.65 20.23
N GLY A 645 7.45 0.14 19.07
CA GLY A 645 7.14 0.94 17.89
C GLY A 645 8.25 1.04 16.87
N SER A 646 9.34 0.27 17.01
CA SER A 646 10.33 0.13 15.95
C SER A 646 9.73 -0.65 14.79
N VAL A 647 9.97 -0.21 13.56
CA VAL A 647 9.45 -0.86 12.35
C VAL A 647 10.31 -2.06 12.02
N ILE A 648 9.69 -3.24 11.92
CA ILE A 648 10.35 -4.46 11.44
C ILE A 648 10.37 -4.39 9.92
N ARG A 649 11.55 -4.50 9.34
CA ARG A 649 11.75 -4.39 7.90
C ARG A 649 12.36 -5.66 7.33
N GLU A 650 11.94 -6.00 6.12
CA GLU A 650 12.48 -7.12 5.37
C GLU A 650 13.13 -6.60 4.08
N ARG A 651 14.37 -7.04 3.84
CA ARG A 651 15.07 -6.76 2.59
C ARG A 651 14.88 -7.92 1.63
N ARG A 652 14.43 -7.61 0.41
CA ARG A 652 14.20 -8.62 -0.65
C ARG A 652 14.88 -8.21 -1.94
N GLN A 653 15.34 -9.21 -2.68
CA GLN A 653 15.88 -9.01 -4.02
C GLN A 653 14.99 -9.73 -5.03
N VAL A 654 14.59 -9.02 -6.07
CA VAL A 654 13.71 -9.56 -7.11
C VAL A 654 14.29 -9.30 -8.49
N PRO A 655 14.16 -10.27 -9.43
CA PRO A 655 14.62 -10.07 -10.79
C PRO A 655 13.79 -8.99 -11.49
N LEU A 656 14.45 -8.18 -12.31
CA LEU A 656 13.82 -7.15 -13.15
C LEU A 656 13.71 -7.59 -14.62
N THR A 657 14.18 -8.77 -14.96
CA THR A 657 14.18 -9.28 -16.33
C THR A 657 12.76 -9.66 -16.75
N PRO A 658 12.22 -9.08 -17.83
CA PRO A 658 10.91 -9.43 -18.37
C PRO A 658 10.88 -10.89 -18.88
N THR A 659 9.71 -11.51 -18.92
CA THR A 659 9.56 -12.92 -19.31
C THR A 659 9.76 -13.19 -20.79
N GLY A 660 9.43 -12.23 -21.65
CA GLY A 660 9.56 -12.28 -23.11
C GLY A 660 10.50 -11.22 -23.67
N ARG A 661 10.59 -11.14 -24.99
CA ARG A 661 11.38 -10.18 -25.75
C ARG A 661 10.59 -9.73 -26.98
N GLN A 662 10.10 -8.49 -26.89
CA GLN A 662 9.26 -7.91 -27.93
C GLN A 662 10.06 -7.80 -29.23
N THR A 663 9.45 -8.23 -30.33
CA THR A 663 10.01 -8.09 -31.67
C THR A 663 8.96 -7.46 -32.59
N ASP A 664 9.28 -6.28 -33.09
CA ASP A 664 8.45 -5.52 -34.00
C ASP A 664 8.91 -5.79 -35.43
N ILE A 665 7.97 -6.14 -36.31
CA ILE A 665 8.19 -6.42 -37.73
C ILE A 665 7.32 -5.44 -38.52
N GLU A 666 7.92 -4.51 -39.27
CA GLU A 666 7.16 -3.54 -40.04
C GLU A 666 7.48 -3.59 -41.53
N LEU A 667 6.43 -3.48 -42.35
CA LEU A 667 6.50 -3.24 -43.78
C LEU A 667 5.79 -1.92 -44.08
N GLY A 668 6.51 -0.98 -44.68
CA GLY A 668 5.96 0.28 -45.17
C GLY A 668 6.09 0.41 -46.67
N TYR A 669 5.07 0.98 -47.32
CA TYR A 669 5.07 1.28 -48.75
C TYR A 669 4.44 2.65 -49.02
N ALA A 670 5.07 3.43 -49.88
CA ALA A 670 4.58 4.74 -50.31
C ALA A 670 4.48 4.81 -51.85
N PHE A 671 3.35 5.34 -52.31
CA PHE A 671 3.05 5.60 -53.71
C PHE A 671 2.74 7.09 -53.91
N SER A 672 3.52 7.75 -54.77
CA SER A 672 3.40 9.18 -55.08
C SER A 672 3.07 9.38 -56.57
N PRO A 673 1.80 9.23 -56.99
CA PRO A 673 1.40 9.33 -58.41
C PRO A 673 1.61 10.73 -59.00
N SER A 674 1.75 11.76 -58.16
CA SER A 674 2.12 13.11 -58.56
C SER A 674 2.90 13.80 -57.43
N PRO A 675 3.59 14.92 -57.70
CA PRO A 675 4.29 15.69 -56.66
C PRO A 675 3.38 16.23 -55.54
N THR A 676 2.06 16.24 -55.77
CA THR A 676 1.06 16.78 -54.85
C THR A 676 0.21 15.71 -54.17
N ARG A 677 0.38 14.42 -54.52
CA ARG A 677 -0.41 13.31 -53.97
C ARG A 677 0.49 12.20 -53.49
N ARG A 678 0.24 11.70 -52.28
CA ARG A 678 0.99 10.59 -51.70
C ARG A 678 0.07 9.68 -50.90
N LEU A 679 0.17 8.39 -51.16
CA LEU A 679 -0.48 7.33 -50.41
C LEU A 679 0.60 6.52 -49.69
N GLU A 680 0.41 6.26 -48.40
CA GLU A 680 1.30 5.44 -47.60
C GLU A 680 0.51 4.35 -46.90
N PHE A 681 1.12 3.18 -46.79
CA PHE A 681 0.57 2.00 -46.15
C PHE A 681 1.64 1.36 -45.28
N ASN A 682 1.33 1.12 -44.02
CA ASN A 682 2.22 0.51 -43.04
C ASN A 682 1.51 -0.65 -42.36
N VAL A 683 2.19 -1.77 -42.22
CA VAL A 683 1.75 -2.92 -41.42
C VAL A 683 2.83 -3.22 -40.40
N LEU A 684 2.49 -3.09 -39.13
CA LEU A 684 3.32 -3.47 -38.00
C LEU A 684 2.75 -4.75 -37.38
N HIS A 685 3.58 -5.78 -37.26
CA HIS A 685 3.28 -6.98 -36.50
C HIS A 685 4.22 -7.07 -35.29
N VAL A 686 3.66 -7.24 -34.10
CA VAL A 686 4.40 -7.23 -32.83
C VAL A 686 4.29 -8.60 -32.17
N LEU A 687 5.42 -9.25 -31.96
CA LEU A 687 5.54 -10.47 -31.18
C LEU A 687 5.88 -10.13 -29.73
N GLU A 688 5.28 -10.85 -28.77
CA GLU A 688 5.51 -10.69 -27.32
C GLU A 688 5.45 -9.22 -26.87
N PRO A 689 4.34 -8.50 -27.15
CA PRO A 689 4.19 -7.09 -26.78
C PRO A 689 4.40 -6.89 -25.27
N ASP A 690 4.97 -5.74 -24.90
CA ASP A 690 5.36 -5.46 -23.50
C ASP A 690 6.36 -6.47 -22.91
N HIS A 691 7.13 -7.16 -23.74
CA HIS A 691 8.10 -8.17 -23.31
C HIS A 691 7.45 -9.29 -22.46
N VAL A 692 6.22 -9.67 -22.82
CA VAL A 692 5.47 -10.73 -22.15
C VAL A 692 5.41 -11.94 -23.06
N ARG A 693 6.02 -13.05 -22.65
CA ARG A 693 6.18 -14.26 -23.48
C ARG A 693 4.85 -14.87 -23.91
N THR A 694 3.85 -14.79 -23.05
CA THR A 694 2.51 -15.36 -23.25
C THR A 694 1.52 -14.36 -23.86
N ALA A 695 1.93 -13.11 -24.08
CA ALA A 695 1.03 -12.13 -24.67
C ALA A 695 0.77 -12.47 -26.15
N PRO A 696 -0.49 -12.36 -26.61
CA PRO A 696 -0.81 -12.59 -28.01
C PRO A 696 -0.09 -11.56 -28.89
N ALA A 697 0.34 -11.99 -30.08
CA ALA A 697 0.87 -11.08 -31.06
C ALA A 697 -0.18 -10.04 -31.49
N ASP A 698 0.26 -8.82 -31.76
CA ASP A 698 -0.61 -7.70 -32.15
C ASP A 698 -0.25 -7.23 -33.57
N THR A 699 -1.22 -6.69 -34.31
CA THR A 699 -1.01 -6.16 -35.66
C THR A 699 -1.70 -4.82 -35.81
N ALA A 700 -0.95 -3.79 -36.19
CA ALA A 700 -1.49 -2.49 -36.56
C ALA A 700 -1.30 -2.20 -38.05
N VAL A 701 -2.28 -1.51 -38.61
CA VAL A 701 -2.26 -1.04 -40.00
C VAL A 701 -2.52 0.45 -40.00
N LEU A 702 -1.63 1.22 -40.63
CA LEU A 702 -1.81 2.65 -40.85
C LEU A 702 -1.87 2.90 -42.36
N THR A 703 -2.86 3.67 -42.78
CA THR A 703 -2.96 4.19 -44.16
C THR A 703 -3.04 5.70 -44.10
N ARG A 704 -2.20 6.39 -44.87
CA ARG A 704 -2.16 7.84 -44.92
C ARG A 704 -2.30 8.33 -46.36
N TYR A 705 -3.20 9.27 -46.58
CA TYR A 705 -3.34 9.96 -47.86
C TYR A 705 -3.10 11.45 -47.66
N GLY A 706 -2.07 11.97 -48.34
CA GLY A 706 -1.71 13.38 -48.33
C GLY A 706 -1.96 14.03 -49.68
N ARG A 707 -2.55 15.23 -49.66
CA ARG A 707 -2.69 16.09 -50.84
C ARG A 707 -2.24 17.52 -50.51
N ARG A 708 -1.26 18.05 -51.26
CA ARG A 708 -0.89 19.47 -51.20
C ARG A 708 -1.76 20.26 -52.18
N PHE A 709 -2.29 21.39 -51.74
CA PHE A 709 -3.14 22.29 -52.52
C PHE A 709 -2.39 23.53 -52.96
#